data_AF-A0AAU7DXK1-F1
#
_entry.id   AF-A0AAU7DXK1-F1
#
_cell.length_a   1.000
_cell.length_b   1.000
_cell.length_c   1.000
_cell.angle_alpha   90.00
_cell.angle_beta   90.00
_cell.angle_gamma   90.00
#
_symmetry.space_group_name_H-M   'P 1'
#
loop_
_entity.id
_entity.type
_entity.pdbx_description
1 polymer ?
#
loop_
_entity_poly.entity_id
_entity_poly.type
_entity_poly.pdbx_seq_one_letter_code
_entity_poly.pdbx_strand_id
1 'polypeptide(L)'
;MRFFRVLGLVCTLALLATGIVAIAPTPAQAANVTYYVNSSSVKLNVRSTANGTVVDKIAHGTKVTHNDAAKNRVKAGNYTWRLVTFAKGDSEKGRTSGWVAENYLGKTKPGAAKPPATPQATTMYVNSSGTKLNVRKTANGTPVDKLAHGAKISFVNSPANRVKAGNYTWRKITFAKSASDKGNTTGWVAEDYLSTTDPKATNKPKPPVPPAATTMYVNSSGTKLNVRKTANGSQVDKLAHGTKISFVNIPANRVKAGSHTWRLITFAKGDAEKGNTKGWVAEQYLSSTNPKPPTKPTPPPEKPTPPPAPKQITYYVDSSSVNLNVRSTANGAIVDKLRHATKVTYTDIAANRVKAGSHTWRLIEFPKGASEKGYTKGWVAEQYLSLHAPFTPPTPPPSTGDVPKSFAFSGAGFGHGVGMPQYGAYQMAREGKSASQILGHYYAGSTVANAATSEYIRVQILGPEPYSFNGYADSRTSSTFSIQNRSAVPTAKFSVQNANAQNIANATGLPANHTVTLAVSGTSVKATVLDASGKKVTETTQPKIHLVWSGTSRYEANGPQAVTQIAGAQGTYRHGRMAVSAIGGKLNVVNELKLNTEYLYGIAEVPSGWGNNGGAAALQAQAVTARTYAMSRPKVNTKCDCNVVDDVRDQNFTGWKKEGEGSNGSAGKIWKAAVDATVTSGTNAQVLQKGGKPVTTYYYSYSGGKTSNSEDVWSSKIDYLRSVNDPYSLNAPGSPGQWVHTVSQAQAKALFPTLNNVAKIEITASYSSGQLKTLTATSSTGQKQTRTLKADQWRTAVKGKNNKIATSSSSSSLPGSWVTKITAN
;
A
#
# COMPACT_ATOMS: atom_id res chain seq x y z
N MET A 1 -54.80 -18.75 -51.10
CA MET A 1 -54.97 -18.12 -52.45
C MET A 1 -55.93 -16.94 -52.27
N ARG A 2 -55.77 -15.71 -52.79
CA ARG A 2 -54.71 -14.90 -53.47
C ARG A 2 -54.91 -13.44 -52.94
N PHE A 3 -53.92 -12.61 -52.58
CA PHE A 3 -53.11 -11.67 -53.40
C PHE A 3 -53.93 -10.71 -54.32
N PHE A 4 -53.61 -9.40 -54.53
CA PHE A 4 -52.39 -8.58 -54.26
C PHE A 4 -52.58 -7.02 -54.44
N ARG A 5 -51.74 -6.17 -53.78
CA ARG A 5 -51.19 -4.81 -54.18
C ARG A 5 -52.14 -3.58 -54.38
N VAL A 6 -51.69 -2.30 -54.54
CA VAL A 6 -50.71 -1.36 -53.85
C VAL A 6 -50.59 0.01 -54.60
N LEU A 7 -50.44 1.18 -53.92
CA LEU A 7 -49.96 2.52 -54.42
C LEU A 7 -49.63 3.49 -53.21
N GLY A 8 -49.21 4.79 -53.27
CA GLY A 8 -49.00 5.71 -54.41
C GLY A 8 -48.21 7.07 -54.26
N LEU A 9 -47.98 7.67 -53.05
CA LEU A 9 -47.01 8.78 -52.75
C LEU A 9 -47.34 10.31 -53.05
N VAL A 10 -47.02 11.24 -52.09
CA VAL A 10 -46.80 12.75 -52.12
C VAL A 10 -47.88 13.72 -52.75
N CYS A 11 -47.96 15.07 -52.57
CA CYS A 11 -47.08 16.17 -52.05
C CYS A 11 -47.83 17.52 -51.71
N THR A 12 -47.30 18.38 -50.79
CA THR A 12 -47.25 19.90 -50.68
C THR A 12 -48.46 20.84 -51.03
N LEU A 13 -48.64 22.12 -50.59
CA LEU A 13 -47.87 23.16 -49.82
C LEU A 13 -48.81 24.26 -49.18
N ALA A 14 -48.22 25.25 -48.47
CA ALA A 14 -48.73 26.62 -48.14
C ALA A 14 -49.77 26.76 -46.98
N LEU A 15 -49.88 27.87 -46.21
CA LEU A 15 -49.06 29.10 -46.01
C LEU A 15 -49.17 29.56 -44.52
N LEU A 16 -48.58 30.72 -44.15
CA LEU A 16 -48.68 31.35 -42.81
C LEU A 16 -49.73 32.49 -42.83
N ALA A 17 -50.20 33.11 -41.73
CA ALA A 17 -49.87 33.06 -40.29
C ALA A 17 -51.19 33.25 -39.45
N THR A 18 -51.31 33.72 -38.19
CA THR A 18 -50.43 34.33 -37.16
C THR A 18 -51.11 34.21 -35.76
N GLY A 19 -50.38 34.28 -34.64
CA GLY A 19 -50.97 34.49 -33.29
C GLY A 19 -50.22 33.81 -32.14
N ILE A 20 -50.01 34.50 -31.00
CA ILE A 20 -49.21 34.01 -29.86
C ILE A 20 -50.09 33.78 -28.62
N VAL A 21 -49.99 32.59 -28.03
CA VAL A 21 -50.30 32.32 -26.62
C VAL A 21 -49.14 31.52 -26.03
N ALA A 22 -48.58 31.97 -24.91
CA ALA A 22 -47.42 31.34 -24.29
C ALA A 22 -47.81 30.09 -23.48
N ILE A 23 -47.53 28.90 -24.02
CA ILE A 23 -47.67 27.64 -23.30
C ILE A 23 -46.42 27.43 -22.43
N ALA A 24 -46.62 27.02 -21.17
CA ALA A 24 -45.53 26.72 -20.24
C ALA A 24 -44.57 25.63 -20.79
N PRO A 25 -43.26 25.70 -20.49
CA PRO A 25 -42.28 24.79 -21.09
C PRO A 25 -42.55 23.33 -20.70
N THR A 26 -42.70 22.48 -21.71
CA THR A 26 -42.80 21.01 -21.54
C THR A 26 -41.55 20.48 -20.82
N PRO A 27 -41.69 19.57 -19.84
CA PRO A 27 -40.54 19.07 -19.09
C PRO A 27 -39.57 18.34 -20.02
N ALA A 28 -38.32 18.80 -20.04
CA ALA A 28 -37.30 18.35 -20.97
C ALA A 28 -37.15 16.81 -20.98
N GLN A 29 -37.33 16.20 -22.16
CA GLN A 29 -37.35 14.75 -22.28
C GLN A 29 -35.94 14.18 -22.05
N ALA A 30 -35.74 13.54 -20.89
CA ALA A 30 -34.43 13.09 -20.44
C ALA A 30 -33.73 12.20 -21.48
N ALA A 31 -32.47 12.52 -21.79
CA ALA A 31 -31.71 11.86 -22.85
C ALA A 31 -31.48 10.37 -22.57
N ASN A 32 -31.55 9.55 -23.63
CA ASN A 32 -31.25 8.12 -23.54
C ASN A 32 -29.72 7.89 -23.51
N VAL A 33 -29.22 7.37 -22.39
CA VAL A 33 -27.79 7.10 -22.20
C VAL A 33 -27.44 5.69 -22.67
N THR A 34 -26.35 5.56 -23.42
CA THR A 34 -25.80 4.28 -23.88
C THR A 34 -24.85 3.68 -22.85
N TYR A 35 -25.03 2.39 -22.56
CA TYR A 35 -24.12 1.57 -21.77
C TYR A 35 -23.85 0.23 -22.50
N TYR A 36 -22.89 -0.53 -21.99
CA TYR A 36 -22.52 -1.86 -22.45
C TYR A 36 -22.47 -2.84 -21.28
N VAL A 37 -22.86 -4.09 -21.53
CA VAL A 37 -22.83 -5.17 -20.54
C VAL A 37 -21.38 -5.54 -20.20
N ASN A 38 -21.01 -5.37 -18.93
CA ASN A 38 -19.69 -5.63 -18.37
C ASN A 38 -19.81 -6.63 -17.21
N SER A 39 -20.20 -7.87 -17.53
CA SER A 39 -20.26 -8.99 -16.58
C SER A 39 -19.06 -9.92 -16.74
N SER A 40 -18.58 -10.51 -15.64
CA SER A 40 -17.61 -11.62 -15.67
C SER A 40 -18.23 -12.93 -16.17
N SER A 41 -19.56 -13.01 -16.25
CA SER A 41 -20.27 -14.07 -16.98
C SER A 41 -20.48 -13.68 -18.44
N VAL A 42 -20.30 -14.63 -19.36
CA VAL A 42 -20.45 -14.41 -20.82
C VAL A 42 -21.85 -13.89 -21.20
N LYS A 43 -22.87 -14.18 -20.37
CA LYS A 43 -24.21 -13.59 -20.46
C LYS A 43 -24.69 -13.10 -19.08
N LEU A 44 -25.37 -11.95 -19.05
CA LEU A 44 -26.00 -11.32 -17.88
C LEU A 44 -27.52 -11.56 -17.92
N ASN A 45 -28.11 -11.92 -16.78
CA ASN A 45 -29.56 -12.15 -16.67
C ASN A 45 -30.36 -10.85 -16.72
N VAL A 46 -31.43 -10.82 -17.52
CA VAL A 46 -32.46 -9.77 -17.57
C VAL A 46 -33.71 -10.28 -16.84
N ARG A 47 -34.35 -9.46 -16.01
CA ARG A 47 -35.57 -9.83 -15.25
C ARG A 47 -36.81 -9.03 -15.66
N SER A 48 -37.98 -9.61 -15.45
CA SER A 48 -39.29 -8.96 -15.66
C SER A 48 -39.50 -7.74 -14.75
N THR A 49 -39.11 -7.87 -13.47
CA THR A 49 -39.02 -6.78 -12.48
C THR A 49 -37.69 -6.90 -11.73
N ALA A 50 -37.32 -5.93 -10.89
CA ALA A 50 -36.06 -5.96 -10.13
C ALA A 50 -35.86 -7.27 -9.30
N ASN A 51 -36.94 -7.85 -8.79
CA ASN A 51 -36.94 -9.14 -8.08
C ASN A 51 -37.56 -10.30 -8.89
N GLY A 52 -38.09 -10.04 -10.09
CA GLY A 52 -38.88 -10.98 -10.89
C GLY A 52 -38.06 -12.10 -11.53
N THR A 53 -38.75 -13.01 -12.22
CA THR A 53 -38.14 -14.10 -12.99
C THR A 53 -37.18 -13.60 -14.06
N VAL A 54 -36.19 -14.43 -14.42
CA VAL A 54 -35.28 -14.14 -15.54
C VAL A 54 -36.02 -14.37 -16.85
N VAL A 55 -36.09 -13.34 -17.70
CA VAL A 55 -36.82 -13.35 -18.99
C VAL A 55 -35.89 -13.39 -20.20
N ASP A 56 -34.62 -12.97 -20.07
CA ASP A 56 -33.63 -13.03 -21.14
C ASP A 56 -32.19 -13.08 -20.57
N LYS A 57 -31.18 -13.31 -21.44
CA LYS A 57 -29.75 -13.36 -21.09
C LYS A 57 -28.89 -12.65 -22.16
N ILE A 58 -28.62 -11.37 -21.94
CA ILE A 58 -27.83 -10.51 -22.85
C ILE A 58 -26.32 -10.76 -22.71
N ALA A 59 -25.56 -10.67 -23.81
CA ALA A 59 -24.14 -11.05 -23.82
C ALA A 59 -23.21 -9.95 -23.27
N HIS A 60 -22.03 -10.34 -22.79
CA HIS A 60 -20.94 -9.41 -22.48
C HIS A 60 -20.57 -8.60 -23.74
N GLY A 61 -20.53 -7.28 -23.63
CA GLY A 61 -20.32 -6.36 -24.76
C GLY A 61 -21.59 -5.95 -25.52
N THR A 62 -22.77 -6.48 -25.21
CA THR A 62 -24.05 -6.01 -25.78
C THR A 62 -24.29 -4.54 -25.40
N LYS A 63 -24.69 -3.72 -26.39
CA LYS A 63 -25.12 -2.33 -26.20
C LYS A 63 -26.53 -2.30 -25.61
N VAL A 64 -26.73 -1.51 -24.57
CA VAL A 64 -28.04 -1.25 -23.95
C VAL A 64 -28.26 0.26 -23.81
N THR A 65 -29.52 0.68 -23.78
CA THR A 65 -29.91 2.09 -23.57
C THR A 65 -30.94 2.22 -22.46
N HIS A 66 -30.83 3.25 -21.63
CA HIS A 66 -31.90 3.63 -20.70
C HIS A 66 -32.09 5.14 -20.62
N ASN A 67 -33.28 5.55 -20.18
CA ASN A 67 -33.59 6.91 -19.77
C ASN A 67 -33.31 7.03 -18.26
N ASP A 68 -32.62 8.08 -17.82
CA ASP A 68 -32.17 8.25 -16.42
C ASP A 68 -33.26 8.74 -15.44
N ALA A 69 -34.53 8.85 -15.87
CA ALA A 69 -35.66 9.16 -14.98
C ALA A 69 -35.76 8.19 -13.79
N ALA A 70 -35.98 8.72 -12.59
CA ALA A 70 -35.91 7.97 -11.32
C ALA A 70 -36.76 6.69 -11.29
N LYS A 71 -37.93 6.69 -11.95
CA LYS A 71 -38.81 5.51 -12.09
C LYS A 71 -38.17 4.28 -12.75
N ASN A 72 -37.06 4.47 -13.48
CA ASN A 72 -36.33 3.40 -14.17
C ASN A 72 -35.21 2.78 -13.32
N ARG A 73 -35.06 3.16 -12.04
CA ARG A 73 -33.97 2.71 -11.16
C ARG A 73 -34.50 2.34 -9.77
N VAL A 74 -34.31 1.08 -9.35
CA VAL A 74 -34.86 0.52 -8.11
C VAL A 74 -33.76 -0.21 -7.33
N LYS A 75 -33.64 0.03 -6.02
CA LYS A 75 -32.74 -0.74 -5.15
C LYS A 75 -33.50 -1.97 -4.63
N ALA A 76 -32.99 -3.18 -4.89
CA ALA A 76 -33.63 -4.41 -4.44
C ALA A 76 -32.57 -5.49 -4.12
N GLY A 77 -32.59 -5.97 -2.88
CA GLY A 77 -31.51 -6.78 -2.32
C GLY A 77 -30.16 -6.02 -2.32
N ASN A 78 -29.08 -6.74 -2.61
CA ASN A 78 -27.72 -6.19 -2.64
C ASN A 78 -27.41 -5.35 -3.90
N TYR A 79 -28.37 -5.19 -4.82
CA TYR A 79 -28.16 -4.56 -6.12
C TYR A 79 -29.08 -3.35 -6.33
N THR A 80 -28.57 -2.36 -7.06
CA THR A 80 -29.42 -1.38 -7.75
C THR A 80 -29.71 -1.89 -9.14
N TRP A 81 -30.98 -2.00 -9.48
CA TRP A 81 -31.48 -2.46 -10.76
C TRP A 81 -31.87 -1.26 -11.62
N ARG A 82 -31.59 -1.34 -12.92
CA ARG A 82 -32.03 -0.39 -13.94
C ARG A 82 -32.88 -1.09 -14.99
N LEU A 83 -33.98 -0.46 -15.38
CA LEU A 83 -34.74 -0.82 -16.57
C LEU A 83 -33.95 -0.38 -17.80
N VAL A 84 -33.55 -1.34 -18.64
CA VAL A 84 -32.81 -1.10 -19.88
C VAL A 84 -33.57 -1.64 -21.09
N THR A 85 -33.40 -1.00 -22.23
CA THR A 85 -33.87 -1.45 -23.54
C THR A 85 -32.70 -1.93 -24.38
N PHE A 86 -32.87 -3.06 -25.05
CA PHE A 86 -31.85 -3.74 -25.87
C PHE A 86 -32.49 -4.38 -27.11
N ALA A 87 -31.67 -4.77 -28.09
CA ALA A 87 -32.11 -5.50 -29.28
C ALA A 87 -32.18 -7.00 -29.00
N LYS A 88 -33.21 -7.68 -29.50
CA LYS A 88 -33.37 -9.14 -29.37
C LYS A 88 -32.65 -9.84 -30.53
N GLY A 89 -31.43 -10.32 -30.26
CA GLY A 89 -30.50 -10.81 -31.29
C GLY A 89 -29.85 -9.68 -32.09
N ASP A 90 -29.07 -10.02 -33.11
CA ASP A 90 -28.26 -9.07 -33.88
C ASP A 90 -29.06 -8.23 -34.92
N SER A 91 -30.35 -7.97 -34.66
CA SER A 91 -31.22 -7.17 -35.53
C SER A 91 -31.86 -6.00 -34.80
N GLU A 92 -31.74 -4.78 -35.34
CA GLU A 92 -32.25 -3.57 -34.68
C GLU A 92 -33.79 -3.41 -34.71
N LYS A 93 -34.52 -4.32 -35.38
CA LYS A 93 -35.97 -4.22 -35.60
C LYS A 93 -36.83 -4.76 -34.44
N GLY A 94 -36.24 -5.35 -33.41
CA GLY A 94 -36.96 -5.81 -32.21
C GLY A 94 -36.32 -5.28 -30.92
N ARG A 95 -36.90 -4.23 -30.34
CA ARG A 95 -36.47 -3.70 -29.02
C ARG A 95 -37.26 -4.37 -27.89
N THR A 96 -36.56 -4.88 -26.90
CA THR A 96 -37.12 -5.48 -25.67
C THR A 96 -36.58 -4.75 -24.46
N SER A 97 -37.38 -4.64 -23.39
CA SER A 97 -37.01 -3.95 -22.15
C SER A 97 -37.07 -4.89 -20.95
N GLY A 98 -36.17 -4.71 -19.99
CA GLY A 98 -36.15 -5.49 -18.75
C GLY A 98 -35.11 -4.98 -17.76
N TRP A 99 -35.12 -5.55 -16.54
CA TRP A 99 -34.29 -5.08 -15.43
C TRP A 99 -32.96 -5.83 -15.36
N VAL A 100 -31.87 -5.07 -15.23
CA VAL A 100 -30.49 -5.57 -15.04
C VAL A 100 -29.82 -4.87 -13.86
N ALA A 101 -28.86 -5.51 -13.21
CA ALA A 101 -28.13 -4.90 -12.09
C ALA A 101 -27.05 -3.92 -12.60
N GLU A 102 -27.09 -2.69 -12.08
CA GLU A 102 -26.33 -1.51 -12.54
C GLU A 102 -24.81 -1.70 -12.50
N ASN A 103 -24.31 -2.48 -11.54
CA ASN A 103 -22.89 -2.76 -11.35
C ASN A 103 -22.26 -3.60 -12.48
N TYR A 104 -23.07 -4.12 -13.42
CA TYR A 104 -22.61 -4.81 -14.63
C TYR A 104 -22.81 -3.97 -15.91
N LEU A 105 -22.96 -2.64 -15.79
CA LEU A 105 -23.07 -1.71 -16.92
C LEU A 105 -21.88 -0.74 -16.95
N GLY A 106 -21.22 -0.60 -18.11
CA GLY A 106 -20.13 0.34 -18.34
C GLY A 106 -20.40 1.28 -19.51
N LYS A 107 -19.90 2.52 -19.48
CA LYS A 107 -20.09 3.50 -20.58
C LYS A 107 -19.25 3.19 -21.84
N THR A 108 -18.25 2.32 -21.72
CA THR A 108 -17.33 1.90 -22.80
C THR A 108 -17.54 0.43 -23.15
N LYS A 109 -17.51 0.07 -24.44
CA LYS A 109 -17.68 -1.32 -24.89
C LYS A 109 -16.50 -2.21 -24.43
N PRO A 110 -16.72 -3.23 -23.59
CA PRO A 110 -15.68 -4.21 -23.28
C PRO A 110 -15.19 -4.95 -24.54
N GLY A 111 -13.90 -5.26 -24.59
CA GLY A 111 -13.30 -6.00 -25.72
C GLY A 111 -13.08 -5.21 -27.01
N ALA A 112 -13.25 -3.88 -27.00
CA ALA A 112 -12.82 -3.03 -28.13
C ALA A 112 -11.29 -3.09 -28.28
N ALA A 113 -10.80 -3.85 -29.27
CA ALA A 113 -9.38 -4.00 -29.52
C ALA A 113 -8.74 -2.69 -29.99
N LYS A 114 -7.65 -2.29 -29.34
CA LYS A 114 -6.76 -1.26 -29.88
C LYS A 114 -5.97 -1.86 -31.05
N PRO A 115 -5.81 -1.16 -32.19
CA PRO A 115 -4.93 -1.62 -33.28
C PRO A 115 -3.51 -1.91 -32.79
N PRO A 116 -2.72 -2.72 -33.52
CA PRO A 116 -1.33 -3.01 -33.18
C PRO A 116 -0.56 -1.72 -32.90
N ALA A 117 0.17 -1.68 -31.78
CA ALA A 117 0.97 -0.51 -31.45
C ALA A 117 2.13 -0.39 -32.45
N THR A 118 2.00 0.54 -33.41
CA THR A 118 3.07 0.92 -34.33
C THR A 118 4.36 1.13 -33.53
N PRO A 119 5.48 0.46 -33.88
CA PRO A 119 6.67 0.47 -33.02
C PRO A 119 7.21 1.90 -32.82
N GLN A 120 6.99 2.45 -31.62
CA GLN A 120 7.16 3.88 -31.39
C GLN A 120 8.64 4.26 -31.44
N ALA A 121 9.02 5.08 -32.41
CA ALA A 121 10.40 5.49 -32.63
C ALA A 121 10.90 6.32 -31.44
N THR A 122 11.90 5.81 -30.74
CA THR A 122 12.59 6.50 -29.65
C THR A 122 13.59 7.47 -30.24
N THR A 123 13.59 8.73 -29.76
CA THR A 123 14.55 9.77 -30.17
C THR A 123 15.72 9.80 -29.17
N MET A 124 16.94 9.95 -29.68
CA MET A 124 18.16 10.21 -28.89
C MET A 124 19.10 11.15 -29.67
N TYR A 125 20.21 11.53 -29.06
CA TYR A 125 21.22 12.44 -29.61
C TYR A 125 22.62 11.83 -29.47
N VAL A 126 23.51 12.12 -30.42
CA VAL A 126 24.89 11.63 -30.41
C VAL A 126 25.73 12.38 -29.38
N ASN A 127 26.27 11.67 -28.39
CA ASN A 127 27.15 12.20 -27.36
C ASN A 127 28.56 11.60 -27.48
N SER A 128 29.32 12.03 -28.50
CA SER A 128 30.75 11.73 -28.65
C SER A 128 31.55 13.01 -28.48
N SER A 129 32.39 13.09 -27.45
CA SER A 129 33.15 14.30 -27.10
C SER A 129 34.40 14.46 -27.97
N GLY A 130 34.39 15.42 -28.89
CA GLY A 130 35.57 15.81 -29.69
C GLY A 130 35.68 15.16 -31.08
N THR A 131 34.99 14.05 -31.33
CA THR A 131 35.01 13.36 -32.63
C THR A 131 33.60 13.12 -33.18
N LYS A 132 33.43 13.08 -34.51
CA LYS A 132 32.19 12.60 -35.14
C LYS A 132 32.04 11.09 -34.89
N LEU A 133 30.87 10.65 -34.45
CA LEU A 133 30.56 9.24 -34.18
C LEU A 133 30.43 8.46 -35.50
N ASN A 134 31.27 7.44 -35.67
CA ASN A 134 31.24 6.57 -36.85
C ASN A 134 29.94 5.76 -36.91
N VAL A 135 29.19 5.90 -38.01
CA VAL A 135 28.08 5.01 -38.39
C VAL A 135 28.64 3.89 -39.28
N ARG A 136 28.25 2.64 -39.02
CA ARG A 136 28.71 1.45 -39.76
C ARG A 136 27.53 0.76 -40.45
N LYS A 137 27.78 0.09 -41.59
CA LYS A 137 26.75 -0.65 -42.35
C LYS A 137 26.24 -1.88 -41.57
N THR A 138 27.10 -2.47 -40.73
CA THR A 138 26.80 -3.55 -39.78
C THR A 138 27.47 -3.24 -38.43
N ALA A 139 27.08 -3.95 -37.37
CA ALA A 139 27.57 -3.71 -36.00
C ALA A 139 29.09 -3.86 -35.79
N ASN A 140 29.87 -4.33 -36.77
CA ASN A 140 31.34 -4.33 -36.69
C ASN A 140 32.06 -3.99 -38.02
N GLY A 141 31.31 -3.71 -39.10
CA GLY A 141 31.89 -3.39 -40.41
C GLY A 141 32.53 -2.00 -40.48
N THR A 142 33.22 -1.68 -41.58
CA THR A 142 33.90 -0.40 -41.80
C THR A 142 32.94 0.81 -41.63
N PRO A 143 33.41 1.96 -41.11
CA PRO A 143 32.60 3.19 -41.09
C PRO A 143 32.15 3.60 -42.50
N VAL A 144 30.88 4.00 -42.62
CA VAL A 144 30.26 4.46 -43.88
C VAL A 144 29.70 5.88 -43.77
N ASP A 145 29.50 6.39 -42.56
CA ASP A 145 29.11 7.79 -42.31
C ASP A 145 29.62 8.27 -40.95
N LYS A 146 29.51 9.56 -40.66
CA LYS A 146 30.06 10.21 -39.44
C LYS A 146 29.11 11.28 -38.88
N LEU A 147 28.34 10.90 -37.86
CA LEU A 147 27.40 11.80 -37.18
C LEU A 147 28.13 12.81 -36.27
N ALA A 148 27.73 14.07 -36.32
CA ALA A 148 28.23 15.09 -35.41
C ALA A 148 27.75 14.85 -33.97
N HIS A 149 28.54 15.32 -32.99
CA HIS A 149 28.06 15.53 -31.62
C HIS A 149 26.78 16.38 -31.65
N GLY A 150 25.74 15.96 -30.92
CA GLY A 150 24.39 16.53 -30.95
C GLY A 150 23.59 16.28 -32.24
N ALA A 151 23.98 15.31 -33.08
CA ALA A 151 23.09 14.85 -34.15
C ALA A 151 21.90 14.09 -33.54
N LYS A 152 20.67 14.50 -33.90
CA LYS A 152 19.43 13.85 -33.50
C LYS A 152 19.22 12.56 -34.32
N ILE A 153 18.91 11.47 -33.64
CA ILE A 153 18.69 10.14 -34.22
C ILE A 153 17.36 9.55 -33.75
N SER A 154 16.88 8.53 -34.46
CA SER A 154 15.69 7.76 -34.06
C SER A 154 15.94 6.26 -34.18
N PHE A 155 15.24 5.42 -33.40
CA PHE A 155 15.27 3.97 -33.56
C PHE A 155 14.01 3.31 -33.00
N VAL A 156 13.66 2.13 -33.52
CA VAL A 156 12.63 1.27 -32.94
C VAL A 156 13.27 0.38 -31.88
N ASN A 157 12.78 0.45 -30.63
CA ASN A 157 13.34 -0.32 -29.52
C ASN A 157 12.89 -1.80 -29.57
N SER A 158 13.57 -2.59 -30.38
CA SER A 158 13.37 -4.03 -30.59
C SER A 158 14.70 -4.78 -30.49
N PRO A 159 14.75 -6.04 -30.00
CA PRO A 159 15.97 -6.84 -29.95
C PRO A 159 16.69 -6.95 -31.30
N ALA A 160 15.96 -7.00 -32.41
CA ALA A 160 16.54 -7.05 -33.77
C ALA A 160 17.36 -5.79 -34.14
N ASN A 161 17.21 -4.69 -33.39
CA ASN A 161 17.94 -3.44 -33.59
C ASN A 161 19.04 -3.22 -32.53
N ARG A 162 19.44 -4.24 -31.74
CA ARG A 162 20.48 -4.12 -30.70
C ARG A 162 21.35 -5.37 -30.62
N VAL A 163 22.65 -5.23 -30.85
CA VAL A 163 23.63 -6.34 -30.91
C VAL A 163 24.90 -5.96 -30.12
N LYS A 164 25.44 -6.86 -29.29
CA LYS A 164 26.76 -6.67 -28.69
C LYS A 164 27.84 -7.19 -29.65
N ALA A 165 28.83 -6.37 -29.99
CA ALA A 165 29.92 -6.75 -30.87
C ALA A 165 31.22 -6.02 -30.49
N GLY A 166 32.28 -6.79 -30.24
CA GLY A 166 33.47 -6.29 -29.55
C GLY A 166 33.12 -5.73 -28.16
N ASN A 167 33.78 -4.65 -27.77
CA ASN A 167 33.59 -4.03 -26.45
C ASN A 167 32.26 -3.26 -26.30
N TYR A 168 31.58 -2.95 -27.40
CA TYR A 168 30.40 -2.06 -27.42
C TYR A 168 29.08 -2.81 -27.63
N THR A 169 27.99 -2.22 -27.13
CA THR A 169 26.66 -2.55 -27.62
C THR A 169 26.29 -1.62 -28.76
N TRP A 170 25.94 -2.18 -29.92
CA TRP A 170 25.56 -1.47 -31.12
C TRP A 170 24.04 -1.42 -31.25
N ARG A 171 23.53 -0.26 -31.67
CA ARG A 171 22.11 -0.01 -31.90
C ARG A 171 21.89 0.41 -33.35
N LYS A 172 20.90 -0.19 -34.01
CA LYS A 172 20.48 0.21 -35.37
C LYS A 172 19.61 1.45 -35.27
N ILE A 173 19.98 2.48 -36.02
CA ILE A 173 19.39 3.82 -35.99
C ILE A 173 18.94 4.27 -37.37
N THR A 174 18.03 5.25 -37.38
CA THR A 174 17.58 6.01 -38.54
C THR A 174 17.94 7.48 -38.32
N PHE A 175 18.59 8.11 -39.30
CA PHE A 175 19.13 9.47 -39.22
C PHE A 175 19.04 10.21 -40.57
N ALA A 176 19.04 11.53 -40.54
CA ALA A 176 19.22 12.38 -41.72
C ALA A 176 20.71 12.67 -41.94
N LYS A 177 21.17 12.67 -43.18
CA LYS A 177 22.60 12.78 -43.53
C LYS A 177 23.11 14.23 -43.43
N SER A 178 22.27 15.20 -43.80
CA SER A 178 22.41 16.62 -43.53
C SER A 178 21.13 17.19 -42.89
N ALA A 179 21.15 18.46 -42.46
CA ALA A 179 19.97 19.15 -41.94
C ALA A 179 18.92 19.49 -43.02
N SER A 180 19.27 19.33 -44.30
CA SER A 180 18.45 19.65 -45.47
C SER A 180 17.85 18.42 -46.18
N ASP A 181 18.27 17.20 -45.83
CA ASP A 181 17.82 15.99 -46.50
C ASP A 181 16.42 15.55 -46.05
N LYS A 182 15.53 15.32 -47.03
CA LYS A 182 14.21 14.70 -46.80
C LYS A 182 14.25 13.15 -46.81
N GLY A 183 15.45 12.55 -46.91
CA GLY A 183 15.67 11.10 -46.97
C GLY A 183 16.25 10.51 -45.68
N ASN A 184 15.52 9.57 -45.07
CA ASN A 184 15.96 8.86 -43.86
C ASN A 184 16.93 7.71 -44.20
N THR A 185 18.18 7.81 -43.73
CA THR A 185 19.22 6.78 -43.86
C THR A 185 19.24 5.88 -42.62
N THR A 186 19.68 4.62 -42.74
CA THR A 186 19.86 3.71 -41.58
C THR A 186 21.28 3.16 -41.45
N GLY A 187 21.70 2.87 -40.22
CA GLY A 187 23.03 2.33 -39.92
C GLY A 187 23.17 1.92 -38.46
N TRP A 188 24.38 1.49 -38.05
CA TRP A 188 24.69 1.07 -36.68
C TRP A 188 25.67 2.02 -36.01
N VAL A 189 25.42 2.32 -34.74
CA VAL A 189 26.29 3.12 -33.86
C VAL A 189 26.43 2.45 -32.49
N ALA A 190 27.54 2.71 -31.78
CA ALA A 190 27.71 2.24 -30.41
C ALA A 190 26.84 3.07 -29.45
N GLU A 191 26.09 2.38 -28.59
CA GLU A 191 25.05 2.95 -27.72
C GLU A 191 25.62 3.83 -26.61
N ASP A 192 26.83 3.53 -26.16
CA ASP A 192 27.55 4.24 -25.09
C ASP A 192 27.85 5.72 -25.45
N TYR A 193 27.73 6.08 -26.73
CA TYR A 193 27.86 7.45 -27.26
C TYR A 193 26.50 8.06 -27.63
N LEU A 194 25.40 7.63 -27.01
CA LEU A 194 24.05 8.17 -27.20
C LEU A 194 23.50 8.75 -25.90
N SER A 195 22.71 9.83 -26.02
CA SER A 195 22.04 10.52 -24.91
C SER A 195 20.55 10.71 -25.19
N THR A 196 19.73 10.72 -24.14
CA THR A 196 18.31 11.14 -24.23
C THR A 196 18.13 12.65 -24.26
N THR A 197 19.17 13.42 -23.93
CA THR A 197 19.22 14.89 -23.98
C THR A 197 20.14 15.37 -25.10
N ASP A 198 19.87 16.55 -25.68
CA ASP A 198 20.68 17.12 -26.76
C ASP A 198 21.94 17.82 -26.20
N PRO A 199 23.15 17.31 -26.48
CA PRO A 199 24.39 17.94 -26.00
C PRO A 199 24.85 19.12 -26.88
N LYS A 200 24.18 19.41 -28.01
CA LYS A 200 24.40 20.64 -28.79
C LYS A 200 23.76 21.89 -28.19
N ALA A 201 23.04 21.78 -27.06
CA ALA A 201 22.40 22.90 -26.38
C ALA A 201 23.41 23.84 -25.67
N THR A 202 24.16 24.59 -26.46
CA THR A 202 25.15 25.61 -26.06
C THR A 202 24.50 26.91 -25.59
N ASN A 203 24.94 27.66 -24.57
CA ASN A 203 26.10 27.61 -23.64
C ASN A 203 25.67 28.35 -22.34
N LYS A 204 26.30 28.31 -21.16
CA LYS A 204 27.63 27.92 -20.65
C LYS A 204 27.45 27.23 -19.25
N PRO A 205 28.47 26.62 -18.61
CA PRO A 205 28.25 25.52 -17.65
C PRO A 205 27.94 25.90 -16.19
N LYS A 206 27.32 24.94 -15.49
CA LYS A 206 27.47 24.70 -14.03
C LYS A 206 27.72 23.20 -13.78
N PRO A 207 28.27 22.79 -12.62
CA PRO A 207 29.25 21.70 -12.56
C PRO A 207 28.67 20.48 -11.77
N PRO A 208 29.39 19.67 -10.96
CA PRO A 208 28.76 18.50 -10.32
C PRO A 208 27.61 18.94 -9.41
N VAL A 209 26.59 18.08 -9.30
CA VAL A 209 25.28 18.36 -8.67
C VAL A 209 25.47 19.17 -7.38
N PRO A 210 25.12 20.47 -7.38
CA PRO A 210 25.40 21.32 -6.24
C PRO A 210 24.65 20.82 -5.00
N PRO A 211 25.31 20.62 -3.85
CA PRO A 211 24.64 20.26 -2.62
C PRO A 211 23.53 21.27 -2.31
N ALA A 212 22.39 20.78 -1.84
CA ALA A 212 21.17 21.58 -1.73
C ALA A 212 21.39 22.86 -0.89
N ALA A 213 20.88 23.98 -1.40
CA ALA A 213 20.96 25.26 -0.70
C ALA A 213 20.07 25.21 0.54
N THR A 214 20.70 25.19 1.71
CA THR A 214 20.03 25.23 3.01
C THR A 214 19.57 26.65 3.29
N THR A 215 18.30 26.82 3.64
CA THR A 215 17.74 28.12 4.08
C THR A 215 17.80 28.20 5.60
N MET A 216 18.26 29.34 6.12
CA MET A 216 18.23 29.68 7.55
C MET A 216 17.90 31.17 7.73
N TYR A 217 17.73 31.60 8.97
CA TYR A 217 17.41 32.97 9.37
C TYR A 217 18.44 33.47 10.37
N VAL A 218 18.77 34.77 10.30
CA VAL A 218 19.68 35.41 11.26
C VAL A 218 19.02 35.52 12.64
N ASN A 219 19.64 34.91 13.64
CA ASN A 219 19.22 34.89 15.04
C ASN A 219 20.29 35.53 15.92
N SER A 220 20.39 36.86 15.85
CA SER A 220 21.26 37.69 16.69
C SER A 220 20.41 38.57 17.61
N SER A 221 20.45 38.35 18.91
CA SER A 221 19.64 39.09 19.89
C SER A 221 20.17 40.52 20.09
N GLY A 222 19.39 41.52 19.68
CA GLY A 222 19.66 42.94 19.95
C GLY A 222 20.66 43.66 19.03
N THR A 223 21.49 42.96 18.26
CA THR A 223 22.46 43.58 17.33
C THR A 223 22.41 42.98 15.92
N LYS A 224 22.72 43.79 14.90
CA LYS A 224 22.84 43.31 13.51
C LYS A 224 24.07 42.40 13.35
N LEU A 225 23.91 41.25 12.70
CA LEU A 225 24.98 40.27 12.49
C LEU A 225 25.96 40.76 11.42
N ASN A 226 27.22 40.95 11.81
CA ASN A 226 28.28 41.44 10.92
C ASN A 226 28.63 40.41 9.84
N VAL A 227 28.65 40.85 8.58
CA VAL A 227 29.14 40.08 7.43
C VAL A 227 30.57 40.53 7.11
N ARG A 228 31.50 39.59 6.90
CA ARG A 228 32.91 39.85 6.57
C ARG A 228 33.28 39.38 5.16
N LYS A 229 34.28 40.04 4.54
CA LYS A 229 34.80 39.68 3.19
C LYS A 229 35.43 38.29 3.16
N THR A 230 36.13 37.93 4.23
CA THR A 230 36.69 36.60 4.55
C THR A 230 36.45 36.32 6.03
N ALA A 231 36.61 35.09 6.52
CA ALA A 231 36.31 34.72 7.91
C ALA A 231 36.95 35.65 8.98
N ASN A 232 38.22 36.03 8.80
CA ASN A 232 38.93 36.99 9.67
C ASN A 232 38.99 38.42 9.11
N GLY A 233 38.54 38.66 7.88
CA GLY A 233 38.70 39.95 7.19
C GLY A 233 37.76 41.05 7.68
N SER A 234 37.92 42.25 7.13
CA SER A 234 37.09 43.41 7.43
C SER A 234 35.59 43.16 7.18
N GLN A 235 34.76 43.83 7.98
CA GLN A 235 33.31 43.86 7.79
C GLN A 235 32.95 44.51 6.45
N VAL A 236 31.95 43.97 5.76
CA VAL A 236 31.42 44.48 4.48
C VAL A 236 29.91 44.75 4.50
N ASP A 237 29.16 44.15 5.43
CA ASP A 237 27.72 44.37 5.57
C ASP A 237 27.20 44.02 6.99
N LYS A 238 25.93 44.28 7.29
CA LYS A 238 25.28 43.98 8.60
C LYS A 238 23.83 43.52 8.43
N LEU A 239 23.55 42.24 8.70
CA LEU A 239 22.21 41.66 8.55
C LEU A 239 21.32 41.89 9.78
N ALA A 240 20.02 42.09 9.56
CA ALA A 240 19.05 42.25 10.64
C ALA A 240 18.63 40.91 11.26
N HIS A 241 18.09 40.95 12.47
CA HIS A 241 17.43 39.81 13.08
C HIS A 241 16.22 39.39 12.21
N GLY A 242 16.09 38.08 11.95
CA GLY A 242 15.09 37.53 11.04
C GLY A 242 15.43 37.63 9.54
N THR A 243 16.57 38.18 9.13
CA THR A 243 16.98 38.16 7.71
C THR A 243 17.13 36.71 7.23
N LYS A 244 16.38 36.34 6.19
CA LYS A 244 16.46 35.05 5.50
C LYS A 244 17.76 34.98 4.70
N ILE A 245 18.50 33.88 4.84
CA ILE A 245 19.77 33.61 4.16
C ILE A 245 19.76 32.22 3.52
N SER A 246 20.68 31.99 2.58
CA SER A 246 20.90 30.67 1.99
C SER A 246 22.40 30.32 1.93
N PHE A 247 22.75 29.04 2.02
CA PHE A 247 24.11 28.56 1.83
C PHE A 247 24.14 27.13 1.30
N VAL A 248 25.23 26.75 0.61
CA VAL A 248 25.47 25.39 0.15
C VAL A 248 26.31 24.66 1.20
N ASN A 249 25.83 23.53 1.72
CA ASN A 249 26.46 22.86 2.88
C ASN A 249 27.62 21.93 2.46
N ILE A 250 28.82 22.50 2.27
CA ILE A 250 30.08 21.81 1.98
C ILE A 250 31.23 22.32 2.87
N PRO A 251 32.29 21.52 3.09
CA PRO A 251 33.45 21.94 3.88
C PRO A 251 34.07 23.27 3.43
N ALA A 252 34.19 23.50 2.12
CA ALA A 252 34.74 24.75 1.56
C ALA A 252 33.94 26.03 1.95
N ASN A 253 32.68 25.88 2.38
CA ASN A 253 31.82 26.99 2.81
C ASN A 253 31.75 27.12 4.36
N ARG A 254 32.58 26.39 5.12
CA ARG A 254 32.57 26.40 6.59
C ARG A 254 34.01 26.33 7.15
N VAL A 255 34.47 27.40 7.79
CA VAL A 255 35.85 27.56 8.28
C VAL A 255 35.85 27.97 9.75
N LYS A 256 36.62 27.27 10.61
CA LYS A 256 36.86 27.70 12.00
C LYS A 256 37.97 28.74 12.00
N ALA A 257 37.73 29.92 12.57
CA ALA A 257 38.71 31.00 12.63
C ALA A 257 38.49 31.87 13.88
N GLY A 258 39.56 31.98 14.70
CA GLY A 258 39.45 32.43 16.08
C GLY A 258 38.55 31.51 16.91
N SER A 259 37.81 32.08 17.86
CA SER A 259 36.82 31.37 18.68
C SER A 259 35.55 30.92 17.93
N HIS A 260 35.36 31.34 16.67
CA HIS A 260 34.11 31.19 15.93
C HIS A 260 34.23 30.21 14.77
N THR A 261 33.11 29.57 14.40
CA THR A 261 32.98 28.93 13.09
C THR A 261 32.22 29.84 12.15
N TRP A 262 32.82 30.14 11.01
CA TRP A 262 32.30 31.03 9.98
C TRP A 262 31.72 30.21 8.83
N ARG A 263 30.59 30.67 8.29
CA ARG A 263 29.89 30.04 7.17
C ARG A 263 29.69 31.04 6.03
N LEU A 264 30.00 30.63 4.80
CA LEU A 264 29.82 31.44 3.60
C LEU A 264 28.34 31.39 3.18
N ILE A 265 27.68 32.54 3.23
CA ILE A 265 26.24 32.69 2.95
C ILE A 265 26.01 33.54 1.69
N THR A 266 24.80 33.41 1.15
CA THR A 266 24.22 34.28 0.11
C THR A 266 22.95 34.93 0.67
N PHE A 267 22.85 36.25 0.53
CA PHE A 267 21.80 37.10 1.11
C PHE A 267 21.39 38.22 0.15
N ALA A 268 20.17 38.74 0.31
CA ALA A 268 19.70 39.93 -0.41
C ALA A 268 20.23 41.20 0.28
N LYS A 269 20.71 42.18 -0.51
CA LYS A 269 21.17 43.47 0.00
C LYS A 269 20.08 44.54 -0.14
N GLY A 270 19.54 45.00 0.99
CA GLY A 270 18.33 45.83 1.04
C GLY A 270 17.05 45.01 0.79
N ASP A 271 15.90 45.69 0.81
CA ASP A 271 14.57 45.05 0.74
C ASP A 271 14.14 44.58 -0.67
N ALA A 272 15.09 44.44 -1.61
CA ALA A 272 14.84 43.98 -2.97
C ALA A 272 15.35 42.55 -3.20
N GLU A 273 14.45 41.61 -3.53
CA GLU A 273 14.75 40.18 -3.75
C GLU A 273 15.62 39.86 -5.00
N LYS A 274 16.29 40.86 -5.60
CA LYS A 274 17.04 40.74 -6.87
C LYS A 274 18.57 40.91 -6.76
N GLY A 275 19.14 41.03 -5.56
CA GLY A 275 20.58 41.26 -5.34
C GLY A 275 21.29 40.20 -4.50
N ASN A 276 21.69 39.06 -5.10
CA ASN A 276 22.37 37.95 -4.41
C ASN A 276 23.84 38.26 -4.04
N THR A 277 24.05 38.85 -2.85
CA THR A 277 25.37 39.18 -2.30
C THR A 277 25.93 38.00 -1.49
N LYS A 278 27.26 37.84 -1.44
CA LYS A 278 27.95 36.79 -0.67
C LYS A 278 28.83 37.38 0.43
N GLY A 279 28.96 36.66 1.54
CA GLY A 279 29.90 36.99 2.61
C GLY A 279 29.92 35.97 3.75
N TRP A 280 30.84 36.13 4.70
CA TRP A 280 31.00 35.22 5.83
C TRP A 280 30.32 35.75 7.09
N VAL A 281 29.58 34.88 7.79
CA VAL A 281 28.97 35.17 9.10
C VAL A 281 29.30 34.07 10.11
N ALA A 282 29.26 34.38 11.40
CA ALA A 282 29.46 33.39 12.46
C ALA A 282 28.20 32.49 12.61
N GLU A 283 28.40 31.18 12.60
CA GLU A 283 27.34 30.18 12.46
C GLU A 283 26.39 30.10 13.66
N GLN A 284 26.88 30.41 14.88
CA GLN A 284 26.10 30.35 16.12
C GLN A 284 24.91 31.34 16.20
N TYR A 285 24.84 32.30 15.27
CA TYR A 285 23.77 33.30 15.18
C TYR A 285 22.78 33.00 14.04
N LEU A 286 22.58 31.72 13.70
CA LEU A 286 21.69 31.27 12.63
C LEU A 286 20.65 30.26 13.16
N SER A 287 19.42 30.32 12.66
CA SER A 287 18.31 29.43 13.02
C SER A 287 17.65 28.80 11.79
N SER A 288 17.14 27.58 11.92
CA SER A 288 16.29 26.93 10.91
C SER A 288 14.85 27.46 10.89
N THR A 289 14.41 28.15 11.95
CA THR A 289 13.10 28.80 12.05
C THR A 289 13.23 30.32 11.92
N ASN A 290 12.21 30.99 11.35
CA ASN A 290 12.18 32.44 11.26
C ASN A 290 11.78 33.05 12.62
N PRO A 291 12.63 33.88 13.25
CA PRO A 291 12.31 34.50 14.54
C PRO A 291 11.47 35.79 14.42
N LYS A 292 11.23 36.35 13.22
CA LYS A 292 10.40 37.55 13.03
C LYS A 292 8.98 37.19 12.55
N PRO A 293 7.91 37.49 13.32
CA PRO A 293 6.52 37.32 12.87
C PRO A 293 6.14 38.35 11.79
N PRO A 294 5.16 38.05 10.91
CA PRO A 294 4.78 38.92 9.80
C PRO A 294 3.91 40.11 10.27
N THR A 295 4.29 41.32 9.85
CA THR A 295 3.54 42.56 10.07
C THR A 295 2.56 42.82 8.93
N LYS A 296 1.30 43.21 9.26
CA LYS A 296 0.21 43.44 8.31
C LYS A 296 0.04 44.95 8.01
N PRO A 297 -0.11 45.38 6.74
CA PRO A 297 -0.49 46.76 6.39
C PRO A 297 -2.02 47.00 6.48
N THR A 298 -2.42 48.26 6.60
CA THR A 298 -3.81 48.70 6.82
C THR A 298 -4.41 49.35 5.56
N PRO A 299 -5.57 48.88 5.03
CA PRO A 299 -6.23 49.50 3.88
C PRO A 299 -7.59 50.15 4.23
N PRO A 300 -7.93 51.29 3.57
CA PRO A 300 -9.30 51.78 3.39
C PRO A 300 -9.75 51.70 1.91
N PRO A 301 -11.04 51.81 1.59
CA PRO A 301 -12.09 50.90 2.02
C PRO A 301 -12.83 50.28 0.82
N GLU A 302 -12.91 48.96 0.73
CA GLU A 302 -13.71 48.27 -0.29
C GLU A 302 -14.65 47.22 0.33
N LYS A 303 -15.72 46.89 -0.39
CA LYS A 303 -16.93 46.21 0.11
C LYS A 303 -16.60 44.80 0.67
N PRO A 304 -17.04 44.46 1.90
CA PRO A 304 -16.50 43.31 2.62
C PRO A 304 -16.97 41.96 2.05
N THR A 305 -16.02 41.09 1.72
CA THR A 305 -16.23 39.64 1.71
C THR A 305 -15.89 39.05 3.09
N PRO A 306 -16.56 37.97 3.54
CA PRO A 306 -16.47 37.54 4.94
C PRO A 306 -15.10 36.95 5.31
N PRO A 307 -14.68 37.06 6.60
CA PRO A 307 -13.54 36.30 7.10
C PRO A 307 -13.74 34.79 6.93
N PRO A 308 -12.67 33.99 6.79
CA PRO A 308 -12.78 32.54 6.91
C PRO A 308 -13.42 32.19 8.26
N ALA A 309 -14.47 31.36 8.23
CA ALA A 309 -15.33 31.13 9.39
C ALA A 309 -14.51 30.76 10.64
N PRO A 310 -14.73 31.43 11.80
CA PRO A 310 -13.97 31.13 13.00
C PRO A 310 -14.16 29.67 13.41
N LYS A 311 -13.07 28.99 13.78
CA LYS A 311 -13.16 27.61 14.26
C LYS A 311 -13.86 27.60 15.62
N GLN A 312 -15.12 27.19 15.61
CA GLN A 312 -15.86 26.86 16.82
C GLN A 312 -15.29 25.55 17.39
N ILE A 313 -14.73 25.61 18.60
CA ILE A 313 -14.17 24.44 19.28
C ILE A 313 -15.15 24.01 20.36
N THR A 314 -15.44 22.71 20.42
CA THR A 314 -16.22 22.10 21.51
C THR A 314 -15.29 21.79 22.68
N TYR A 315 -15.70 22.20 23.86
CA TYR A 315 -15.08 21.86 25.15
C TYR A 315 -16.16 21.33 26.10
N TYR A 316 -15.73 20.73 27.20
CA TYR A 316 -16.59 20.26 28.28
C TYR A 316 -16.17 20.88 29.61
N VAL A 317 -17.14 21.16 30.48
CA VAL A 317 -16.90 21.67 31.83
C VAL A 317 -16.28 20.59 32.71
N ASP A 318 -15.01 20.77 33.03
CA ASP A 318 -14.16 19.87 33.81
C ASP A 318 -13.77 20.53 35.15
N SER A 319 -14.79 20.86 35.94
CA SER A 319 -14.62 21.29 37.34
C SER A 319 -14.97 20.16 38.28
N SER A 320 -14.21 20.01 39.38
CA SER A 320 -14.57 19.14 40.51
C SER A 320 -15.73 19.70 41.34
N SER A 321 -16.03 21.01 41.22
CA SER A 321 -17.28 21.56 41.72
C SER A 321 -18.44 21.18 40.79
N VAL A 322 -19.53 20.67 41.36
CA VAL A 322 -20.73 20.21 40.62
C VAL A 322 -21.26 21.28 39.64
N ASN A 323 -21.04 22.56 39.96
CA ASN A 323 -21.31 23.71 39.11
C ASN A 323 -20.06 24.58 38.92
N LEU A 324 -19.82 25.04 37.69
CA LEU A 324 -18.86 26.08 37.30
C LEU A 324 -19.61 27.40 37.10
N ASN A 325 -19.15 28.47 37.78
CA ASN A 325 -19.78 29.79 37.70
C ASN A 325 -19.47 30.49 36.36
N VAL A 326 -20.51 30.95 35.68
CA VAL A 326 -20.43 31.83 34.50
C VAL A 326 -20.59 33.28 34.96
N ARG A 327 -19.74 34.20 34.48
CA ARG A 327 -19.79 35.63 34.82
C ARG A 327 -20.16 36.52 33.63
N SER A 328 -20.75 37.68 33.90
CA SER A 328 -21.08 38.69 32.87
C SER A 328 -19.84 39.26 32.18
N THR A 329 -18.77 39.48 32.93
CA THR A 329 -17.40 39.80 32.47
C THR A 329 -16.40 38.97 33.27
N ALA A 330 -15.13 38.92 32.88
CA ALA A 330 -14.11 38.14 33.61
C ALA A 330 -14.02 38.43 35.13
N ASN A 331 -14.34 39.67 35.55
CA ASN A 331 -14.42 40.09 36.95
C ASN A 331 -15.86 40.36 37.44
N GLY A 332 -16.88 40.18 36.58
CA GLY A 332 -18.26 40.58 36.84
C GLY A 332 -19.03 39.64 37.76
N ALA A 333 -20.29 40.00 38.06
CA ALA A 333 -21.21 39.16 38.81
C ALA A 333 -21.43 37.79 38.14
N ILE A 334 -21.76 36.78 38.95
CA ILE A 334 -22.15 35.46 38.46
C ILE A 334 -23.56 35.57 37.86
N VAL A 335 -23.72 35.12 36.61
CA VAL A 335 -24.97 35.18 35.85
C VAL A 335 -25.59 33.81 35.58
N ASP A 336 -24.80 32.73 35.60
CA ASP A 336 -25.28 31.36 35.42
C ASP A 336 -24.32 30.33 36.04
N LYS A 337 -24.71 29.04 36.06
CA LYS A 337 -23.96 27.92 36.64
C LYS A 337 -24.05 26.69 35.74
N LEU A 338 -22.94 26.31 35.11
CA LEU A 338 -22.84 25.15 34.23
C LEU A 338 -22.45 23.90 35.01
N ARG A 339 -23.11 22.76 34.77
CA ARG A 339 -22.79 21.49 35.44
C ARG A 339 -21.52 20.85 34.90
N HIS A 340 -20.84 20.03 35.71
CA HIS A 340 -19.78 19.14 35.22
C HIS A 340 -20.23 18.34 33.97
N ALA A 341 -19.31 18.07 33.05
CA ALA A 341 -19.53 17.46 31.73
C ALA A 341 -20.48 18.22 30.78
N THR A 342 -20.92 19.45 31.12
CA THR A 342 -21.74 20.27 30.21
C THR A 342 -20.91 20.64 28.98
N LYS A 343 -21.45 20.34 27.79
CA LYS A 343 -20.85 20.72 26.51
C LYS A 343 -20.99 22.23 26.30
N VAL A 344 -19.87 22.90 26.06
CA VAL A 344 -19.81 24.33 25.70
C VAL A 344 -19.07 24.50 24.38
N THR A 345 -19.38 25.57 23.65
CA THR A 345 -18.62 25.96 22.46
C THR A 345 -18.00 27.32 22.66
N TYR A 346 -16.82 27.54 22.08
CA TYR A 346 -16.32 28.90 21.90
C TYR A 346 -15.64 29.06 20.54
N THR A 347 -15.61 30.31 20.08
CA THR A 347 -14.92 30.74 18.87
C THR A 347 -13.50 31.17 19.24
N ASP A 348 -12.47 30.48 18.73
CA ASP A 348 -11.07 30.74 19.12
C ASP A 348 -10.50 31.99 18.43
N ILE A 349 -10.80 33.15 19.02
CA ILE A 349 -10.28 34.47 18.67
C ILE A 349 -9.76 35.15 19.94
N ALA A 350 -8.76 36.02 19.80
CA ALA A 350 -8.12 36.69 20.95
C ALA A 350 -9.10 37.49 21.82
N ALA A 351 -10.12 38.11 21.22
CA ALA A 351 -11.17 38.85 21.95
C ALA A 351 -11.99 37.97 22.92
N ASN A 352 -12.03 36.64 22.71
CA ASN A 352 -12.73 35.69 23.56
C ASN A 352 -11.84 35.09 24.66
N ARG A 353 -10.64 35.65 24.92
CA ARG A 353 -9.72 35.19 25.96
C ARG A 353 -9.08 36.36 26.73
N VAL A 354 -9.33 36.47 28.03
CA VAL A 354 -8.86 37.57 28.89
C VAL A 354 -8.21 37.00 30.15
N LYS A 355 -7.02 37.46 30.52
CA LYS A 355 -6.41 37.13 31.82
C LYS A 355 -6.91 38.12 32.88
N ALA A 356 -7.47 37.62 33.98
CA ALA A 356 -7.99 38.45 35.07
C ALA A 356 -7.83 37.74 36.43
N GLY A 357 -7.16 38.41 37.37
CA GLY A 357 -6.66 37.79 38.59
C GLY A 357 -5.65 36.67 38.29
N SER A 358 -5.69 35.60 39.08
CA SER A 358 -4.89 34.38 38.88
C SER A 358 -5.33 33.54 37.67
N HIS A 359 -6.49 33.83 37.07
CA HIS A 359 -7.14 32.98 36.08
C HIS A 359 -7.07 33.56 34.65
N THR A 360 -7.07 32.68 33.65
CA THR A 360 -7.41 33.06 32.28
C THR A 360 -8.86 32.68 32.01
N TRP A 361 -9.64 33.60 31.46
CA TRP A 361 -11.07 33.45 31.20
C TRP A 361 -11.34 33.34 29.71
N ARG A 362 -12.29 32.48 29.35
CA ARG A 362 -12.81 32.29 27.99
C ARG A 362 -14.27 32.74 27.90
N LEU A 363 -14.64 33.44 26.83
CA LEU A 363 -16.03 33.74 26.50
C LEU A 363 -16.63 32.55 25.75
N ILE A 364 -17.63 31.92 26.34
CA ILE A 364 -18.30 30.70 25.83
C ILE A 364 -19.74 30.97 25.39
N GLU A 365 -20.26 30.11 24.54
CA GLU A 365 -21.67 29.96 24.17
C GLU A 365 -22.23 28.66 24.78
N PHE A 366 -23.37 28.75 25.48
CA PHE A 366 -23.98 27.64 26.21
C PHE A 366 -25.51 27.73 26.21
N PRO A 367 -26.25 26.61 26.30
CA PRO A 367 -27.72 26.62 26.34
C PRO A 367 -28.27 27.19 27.66
N LYS A 368 -29.32 28.02 27.58
CA LYS A 368 -29.96 28.64 28.74
C LYS A 368 -31.02 27.72 29.34
N GLY A 369 -30.66 27.00 30.40
CA GLY A 369 -31.53 26.02 31.05
C GLY A 369 -31.57 24.67 30.33
N ALA A 370 -32.52 23.81 30.69
CA ALA A 370 -32.54 22.40 30.30
C ALA A 370 -33.11 22.12 28.89
N SER A 371 -33.21 23.12 28.01
CA SER A 371 -33.70 22.97 26.63
C SER A 371 -32.69 23.52 25.62
N GLU A 372 -32.52 22.84 24.49
CA GLU A 372 -31.53 23.22 23.46
C GLU A 372 -31.94 24.45 22.62
N LYS A 373 -32.95 25.21 23.06
CA LYS A 373 -33.55 26.34 22.33
C LYS A 373 -33.20 27.69 22.98
N GLY A 374 -31.92 28.06 22.90
CA GLY A 374 -31.44 29.41 23.21
C GLY A 374 -30.04 29.41 23.80
N TYR A 375 -29.08 29.98 23.09
CA TYR A 375 -27.69 30.09 23.54
C TYR A 375 -27.44 31.46 24.20
N THR A 376 -26.83 31.44 25.39
CA THR A 376 -26.38 32.63 26.13
C THR A 376 -24.85 32.69 26.13
N LYS A 377 -24.30 33.89 26.36
CA LYS A 377 -22.86 34.17 26.41
C LYS A 377 -22.41 34.54 27.81
N GLY A 378 -21.20 34.11 28.17
CA GLY A 378 -20.60 34.49 29.45
C GLY A 378 -19.18 33.95 29.62
N TRP A 379 -18.49 34.42 30.66
CA TRP A 379 -17.08 34.14 30.90
C TRP A 379 -16.90 33.03 31.94
N VAL A 380 -16.02 32.07 31.63
CA VAL A 380 -15.60 30.98 32.54
C VAL A 380 -14.08 30.85 32.57
N ALA A 381 -13.51 30.35 33.66
CA ALA A 381 -12.06 30.16 33.77
C ALA A 381 -11.60 28.92 32.96
N GLU A 382 -10.58 29.12 32.11
CA GLU A 382 -10.09 28.18 31.10
C GLU A 382 -9.57 26.85 31.69
N GLN A 383 -9.06 26.86 32.92
CA GLN A 383 -8.55 25.67 33.60
C GLN A 383 -9.62 24.62 33.95
N TYR A 384 -10.91 24.97 33.82
CA TYR A 384 -12.05 24.07 34.01
C TYR A 384 -12.72 23.70 32.67
N LEU A 385 -12.00 23.82 31.55
CA LEU A 385 -12.47 23.43 30.22
C LEU A 385 -11.54 22.36 29.62
N SER A 386 -12.09 21.18 29.32
CA SER A 386 -11.36 20.08 28.69
C SER A 386 -11.79 19.86 27.24
N LEU A 387 -10.83 19.53 26.36
CA LEU A 387 -11.09 19.09 24.98
C LEU A 387 -11.71 17.69 24.91
N HIS A 388 -11.66 16.94 26.02
CA HIS A 388 -12.28 15.64 26.16
C HIS A 388 -13.52 15.77 27.03
N ALA A 389 -14.54 14.95 26.77
CA ALA A 389 -15.63 14.80 27.74
C ALA A 389 -15.04 14.23 29.05
N PRO A 390 -15.17 14.91 30.20
CA PRO A 390 -14.66 14.40 31.45
C PRO A 390 -15.45 13.15 31.85
N PHE A 391 -14.86 12.34 32.72
CA PHE A 391 -15.44 11.07 33.11
C PHE A 391 -16.67 11.29 33.98
N THR A 392 -17.85 11.35 33.37
CA THR A 392 -19.10 11.09 34.09
C THR A 392 -18.94 9.72 34.78
N PRO A 393 -19.04 9.63 36.11
CA PRO A 393 -19.22 8.33 36.75
C PRO A 393 -20.40 7.62 36.07
N PRO A 394 -20.41 6.27 36.02
CA PRO A 394 -21.63 5.59 35.64
C PRO A 394 -22.78 6.08 36.53
N THR A 395 -24.00 6.06 35.99
CA THR A 395 -25.22 6.09 36.80
C THR A 395 -25.09 5.15 38.00
N PRO A 396 -25.74 5.45 39.15
CA PRO A 396 -25.66 4.59 40.34
C PRO A 396 -25.88 3.13 39.93
N PRO A 397 -25.06 2.20 40.47
CA PRO A 397 -24.84 0.90 39.87
C PRO A 397 -26.17 0.21 39.56
N PRO A 398 -26.33 -0.40 38.36
CA PRO A 398 -27.59 -1.04 38.00
C PRO A 398 -27.97 -2.01 39.12
N SER A 399 -29.21 -1.87 39.60
CA SER A 399 -29.75 -2.68 40.70
C SER A 399 -29.44 -4.16 40.43
N THR A 400 -28.90 -4.84 41.44
CA THR A 400 -28.33 -6.19 41.36
C THR A 400 -29.23 -7.16 40.58
N GLY A 401 -28.96 -7.32 39.27
CA GLY A 401 -29.85 -8.01 38.34
C GLY A 401 -29.32 -8.02 36.91
N ASP A 402 -29.12 -6.85 36.29
CA ASP A 402 -28.79 -6.76 34.86
C ASP A 402 -27.35 -7.12 34.52
N VAL A 403 -27.16 -8.43 34.33
CA VAL A 403 -25.99 -9.07 33.75
C VAL A 403 -25.84 -8.62 32.27
N PRO A 404 -24.71 -8.00 31.85
CA PRO A 404 -24.52 -7.55 30.49
C PRO A 404 -24.61 -8.67 29.45
N LYS A 405 -25.13 -8.34 28.27
CA LYS A 405 -25.26 -9.29 27.14
C LYS A 405 -23.94 -9.46 26.39
N SER A 406 -23.06 -8.47 26.48
CA SER A 406 -21.77 -8.41 25.80
C SER A 406 -20.81 -7.40 26.45
N PHE A 407 -19.56 -7.43 25.99
CA PHE A 407 -18.54 -6.43 26.28
C PHE A 407 -17.88 -5.95 25.00
N ALA A 408 -17.88 -4.64 24.75
CA ALA A 408 -17.12 -4.00 23.68
C ALA A 408 -15.66 -3.78 24.12
N PHE A 409 -14.73 -4.55 23.56
CA PHE A 409 -13.30 -4.37 23.72
C PHE A 409 -12.80 -3.42 22.63
N SER A 410 -12.30 -2.24 22.99
CA SER A 410 -11.73 -1.25 22.06
C SER A 410 -10.22 -1.27 22.14
N GLY A 411 -9.55 -1.11 21.00
CA GLY A 411 -8.09 -1.16 20.96
C GLY A 411 -7.48 -0.84 19.60
N ALA A 412 -6.17 -1.05 19.50
CA ALA A 412 -5.36 -0.80 18.31
C ALA A 412 -4.41 -1.97 17.98
N GLY A 413 -3.64 -1.81 16.91
CA GLY A 413 -2.71 -2.82 16.40
C GLY A 413 -3.40 -3.97 15.65
N PHE A 414 -2.67 -4.56 14.71
CA PHE A 414 -3.11 -5.71 13.93
C PHE A 414 -1.92 -6.65 13.68
N GLY A 415 -1.91 -7.81 14.35
CA GLY A 415 -0.80 -8.77 14.34
C GLY A 415 -0.26 -9.10 15.73
N HIS A 416 0.93 -9.71 15.79
CA HIS A 416 1.55 -10.18 17.05
C HIS A 416 2.29 -9.09 17.83
N GLY A 417 2.81 -8.06 17.14
CA GLY A 417 3.38 -6.86 17.78
C GLY A 417 4.91 -6.74 17.76
N VAL A 418 5.64 -7.80 17.41
CA VAL A 418 7.10 -7.86 17.55
C VAL A 418 7.81 -7.46 16.27
N GLY A 419 8.92 -6.72 16.37
CA GLY A 419 9.74 -6.31 15.22
C GLY A 419 9.05 -5.26 14.35
N MET A 420 9.06 -5.43 13.02
CA MET A 420 8.65 -4.38 12.08
C MET A 420 7.14 -4.36 11.77
N PRO A 421 6.41 -3.27 12.08
CA PRO A 421 5.07 -3.02 11.56
C PRO A 421 5.14 -2.49 10.11
N GLN A 422 4.47 -3.17 9.19
CA GLN A 422 4.46 -2.88 7.76
C GLN A 422 3.91 -1.49 7.44
N TYR A 423 2.82 -1.07 8.09
CA TYR A 423 2.27 0.29 7.93
C TYR A 423 3.19 1.37 8.49
N GLY A 424 3.88 1.10 9.61
CA GLY A 424 4.90 2.01 10.16
C GLY A 424 6.09 2.18 9.21
N ALA A 425 6.65 1.07 8.73
CA ALA A 425 7.68 1.06 7.69
C ALA A 425 7.25 1.80 6.41
N TYR A 426 6.01 1.61 5.96
CA TYR A 426 5.44 2.32 4.80
C TYR A 426 5.40 3.83 5.02
N GLN A 427 4.93 4.31 6.17
CA GLN A 427 4.91 5.74 6.45
C GLN A 427 6.31 6.32 6.65
N MET A 428 7.24 5.59 7.29
CA MET A 428 8.65 5.98 7.35
C MET A 428 9.26 6.15 5.95
N ALA A 429 8.97 5.25 5.00
CA ALA A 429 9.42 5.38 3.62
C ALA A 429 8.84 6.62 2.92
N ARG A 430 7.56 6.95 3.17
CA ARG A 430 6.91 8.17 2.68
C ARG A 430 7.51 9.45 3.28
N GLU A 431 8.07 9.37 4.49
CA GLU A 431 8.87 10.42 5.15
C GLU A 431 10.36 10.40 4.74
N GLY A 432 10.71 9.68 3.67
CA GLY A 432 12.05 9.67 3.08
C GLY A 432 13.08 8.81 3.83
N LYS A 433 12.65 7.95 4.78
CA LYS A 433 13.58 7.01 5.44
C LYS A 433 13.96 5.89 4.48
N SER A 434 15.26 5.61 4.39
CA SER A 434 15.79 4.45 3.65
C SER A 434 15.46 3.13 4.35
N ALA A 435 15.53 2.01 3.63
CA ALA A 435 15.31 0.67 4.18
C ALA A 435 16.22 0.38 5.40
N SER A 436 17.48 0.82 5.38
CA SER A 436 18.39 0.66 6.52
C SER A 436 17.97 1.44 7.76
N GLN A 437 17.39 2.63 7.60
CA GLN A 437 16.87 3.44 8.72
C GLN A 437 15.57 2.87 9.28
N ILE A 438 14.69 2.35 8.41
CA ILE A 438 13.46 1.63 8.81
C ILE A 438 13.83 0.39 9.65
N LEU A 439 14.76 -0.42 9.16
CA LEU A 439 15.17 -1.64 9.86
C LEU A 439 15.96 -1.36 11.13
N GLY A 440 16.86 -0.37 11.13
CA GLY A 440 17.58 0.04 12.34
C GLY A 440 16.68 0.58 13.46
N HIS A 441 15.51 1.14 13.11
CA HIS A 441 14.50 1.60 14.08
C HIS A 441 13.74 0.43 14.73
N TYR A 442 13.26 -0.54 13.94
CA TYR A 442 12.44 -1.64 14.46
C TYR A 442 13.24 -2.86 14.99
N TYR A 443 14.53 -2.96 14.67
CA TYR A 443 15.41 -4.07 15.08
C TYR A 443 16.68 -3.57 15.80
N ALA A 444 16.48 -2.81 16.87
CA ALA A 444 17.54 -2.07 17.57
C ALA A 444 18.81 -2.90 17.85
N GLY A 445 19.97 -2.32 17.56
CA GLY A 445 21.26 -3.01 17.70
C GLY A 445 21.57 -4.07 16.62
N SER A 446 20.82 -4.07 15.52
CA SER A 446 21.12 -4.84 14.30
C SER A 446 21.48 -3.90 13.15
N THR A 447 22.32 -4.36 12.22
CA THR A 447 22.81 -3.59 11.06
C THR A 447 22.44 -4.26 9.75
N VAL A 448 22.02 -3.46 8.75
CA VAL A 448 21.86 -3.96 7.37
C VAL A 448 23.23 -4.05 6.71
N ALA A 449 23.58 -5.21 6.19
CA ALA A 449 24.84 -5.47 5.50
C ALA A 449 24.63 -6.33 4.24
N ASN A 450 25.48 -6.15 3.23
CA ASN A 450 25.59 -7.13 2.15
C ASN A 450 26.36 -8.35 2.68
N ALA A 451 25.78 -9.54 2.60
CA ALA A 451 26.42 -10.76 3.07
C ALA A 451 26.16 -11.94 2.13
N ALA A 452 26.98 -12.99 2.28
CA ALA A 452 26.75 -14.27 1.62
C ALA A 452 25.43 -14.88 2.09
N THR A 453 24.68 -15.46 1.14
CA THR A 453 23.37 -16.08 1.36
C THR A 453 23.37 -17.50 0.82
N SER A 454 22.52 -18.37 1.35
CA SER A 454 22.18 -19.63 0.67
C SER A 454 21.70 -19.35 -0.76
N GLU A 455 22.14 -20.14 -1.74
CA GLU A 455 21.61 -19.98 -3.11
C GLU A 455 20.14 -20.41 -3.19
N TYR A 456 19.77 -21.46 -2.45
CA TYR A 456 18.45 -22.10 -2.51
C TYR A 456 17.71 -22.11 -1.18
N ILE A 457 16.38 -22.21 -1.26
CA ILE A 457 15.45 -22.43 -0.16
C ILE A 457 14.40 -23.48 -0.58
N ARG A 458 13.96 -24.30 0.37
CA ARG A 458 12.85 -25.25 0.21
C ARG A 458 11.59 -24.72 0.92
N VAL A 459 10.50 -24.50 0.19
CA VAL A 459 9.22 -24.01 0.74
C VAL A 459 8.16 -25.11 0.64
N GLN A 460 7.60 -25.57 1.76
CA GLN A 460 6.43 -26.47 1.73
C GLN A 460 5.18 -25.69 1.32
N ILE A 461 4.50 -26.15 0.26
CA ILE A 461 3.31 -25.50 -0.32
C ILE A 461 2.03 -26.35 -0.24
N LEU A 462 2.15 -27.61 0.19
CA LEU A 462 1.08 -28.55 0.54
C LEU A 462 1.72 -29.70 1.32
N GLY A 463 1.18 -30.08 2.49
CA GLY A 463 1.73 -31.23 3.22
C GLY A 463 1.46 -31.34 4.72
N PRO A 464 2.06 -32.35 5.38
CA PRO A 464 1.94 -32.54 6.82
C PRO A 464 2.57 -31.39 7.60
N GLU A 465 1.99 -31.09 8.75
CA GLU A 465 2.37 -29.96 9.60
C GLU A 465 3.71 -30.24 10.33
N PRO A 466 4.76 -29.41 10.15
CA PRO A 466 6.09 -29.73 10.64
C PRO A 466 6.46 -29.11 12.00
N TYR A 467 5.56 -28.33 12.62
CA TYR A 467 5.84 -27.49 13.80
C TYR A 467 4.91 -27.78 15.01
N SER A 468 3.99 -28.73 14.87
CA SER A 468 2.93 -29.09 15.83
C SER A 468 1.83 -28.02 16.02
N PHE A 469 1.54 -27.21 15.00
CA PHE A 469 0.39 -26.28 15.03
C PHE A 469 -0.93 -26.95 14.61
N ASN A 470 -1.97 -26.85 15.45
CA ASN A 470 -3.28 -27.41 15.13
C ASN A 470 -4.00 -26.61 14.00
N GLY A 471 -4.67 -27.32 13.10
CA GLY A 471 -5.49 -26.74 12.02
C GLY A 471 -4.77 -26.39 10.71
N TYR A 472 -3.45 -26.65 10.63
CA TYR A 472 -2.61 -26.35 9.45
C TYR A 472 -2.13 -27.59 8.66
N ALA A 473 -2.45 -28.79 9.13
CA ALA A 473 -2.02 -30.02 8.47
C ALA A 473 -2.87 -30.35 7.23
N ASP A 474 -2.23 -30.57 6.07
CA ASP A 474 -2.88 -31.38 5.05
C ASP A 474 -2.99 -32.84 5.52
N SER A 475 -4.11 -33.47 5.18
CA SER A 475 -4.34 -34.91 5.30
C SER A 475 -4.37 -35.61 3.94
N ARG A 476 -4.15 -34.87 2.84
CA ARG A 476 -4.34 -35.36 1.48
C ARG A 476 -3.29 -36.42 1.12
N THR A 477 -3.76 -37.53 0.58
CA THR A 477 -2.93 -38.56 -0.07
C THR A 477 -2.71 -38.28 -1.55
N SER A 478 -3.46 -37.34 -2.16
CA SER A 478 -3.33 -36.99 -3.58
C SER A 478 -3.61 -35.52 -3.91
N SER A 479 -3.02 -35.07 -5.02
CA SER A 479 -3.17 -33.76 -5.65
C SER A 479 -2.92 -33.87 -7.17
N THR A 480 -3.12 -32.77 -7.90
CA THR A 480 -2.84 -32.67 -9.34
C THR A 480 -1.94 -31.48 -9.60
N PHE A 481 -0.88 -31.71 -10.38
CA PHE A 481 -0.05 -30.67 -10.99
C PHE A 481 -0.55 -30.35 -12.39
N SER A 482 -0.66 -29.06 -12.70
CA SER A 482 -1.05 -28.56 -14.03
C SER A 482 -0.21 -27.33 -14.42
N ILE A 483 -0.16 -27.03 -15.72
CA ILE A 483 0.62 -25.93 -16.28
C ILE A 483 -0.26 -24.99 -17.10
N GLN A 484 -0.17 -23.70 -16.82
CA GLN A 484 -0.67 -22.64 -17.68
C GLN A 484 0.48 -22.05 -18.49
N ASN A 485 0.40 -22.18 -19.82
CA ASN A 485 1.34 -21.55 -20.74
C ASN A 485 1.19 -20.01 -20.71
N ARG A 486 2.29 -19.26 -20.83
CA ARG A 486 2.33 -17.79 -20.90
C ARG A 486 2.97 -17.24 -22.18
N SER A 487 3.45 -18.11 -23.07
CA SER A 487 3.96 -17.74 -24.39
C SER A 487 3.05 -18.34 -25.47
N ALA A 488 2.66 -17.57 -26.48
CA ALA A 488 1.73 -18.06 -27.51
C ALA A 488 2.33 -19.25 -28.29
N VAL A 489 3.57 -19.08 -28.76
CA VAL A 489 4.42 -20.09 -29.41
C VAL A 489 5.88 -19.76 -29.03
N PRO A 490 6.78 -20.74 -28.80
CA PRO A 490 6.50 -22.17 -28.63
C PRO A 490 5.65 -22.43 -27.36
N THR A 491 5.05 -23.63 -27.29
CA THR A 491 4.26 -24.05 -26.12
C THR A 491 5.16 -24.46 -24.97
N ALA A 492 4.74 -24.13 -23.74
CA ALA A 492 5.41 -24.57 -22.53
C ALA A 492 5.49 -26.10 -22.40
N LYS A 493 6.59 -26.58 -21.81
CA LYS A 493 6.90 -28.01 -21.62
C LYS A 493 7.27 -28.32 -20.17
N PHE A 494 7.19 -29.60 -19.79
CA PHE A 494 7.69 -30.10 -18.52
C PHE A 494 8.26 -31.51 -18.60
N SER A 495 9.00 -31.90 -17.57
CA SER A 495 9.48 -33.27 -17.38
C SER A 495 9.26 -33.74 -15.95
N VAL A 496 9.04 -35.05 -15.80
CA VAL A 496 9.06 -35.75 -14.52
C VAL A 496 10.44 -36.38 -14.33
N GLN A 497 11.05 -36.11 -13.18
CA GLN A 497 12.39 -36.55 -12.82
C GLN A 497 12.36 -37.44 -11.57
N ASN A 498 13.31 -38.38 -11.48
CA ASN A 498 13.52 -39.19 -10.28
C ASN A 498 14.17 -38.37 -9.13
N ALA A 499 14.40 -39.02 -7.98
CA ALA A 499 15.03 -38.40 -6.81
C ALA A 499 16.43 -37.80 -7.10
N ASN A 500 17.15 -38.35 -8.09
CA ASN A 500 18.48 -37.90 -8.53
C ASN A 500 18.41 -36.78 -9.58
N ALA A 501 17.23 -36.19 -9.81
CA ALA A 501 16.96 -35.17 -10.83
C ALA A 501 17.18 -35.64 -12.29
N GLN A 502 17.24 -36.95 -12.54
CA GLN A 502 17.35 -37.51 -13.89
C GLN A 502 15.95 -37.58 -14.53
N ASN A 503 15.86 -37.18 -15.79
CA ASN A 503 14.62 -37.24 -16.58
C ASN A 503 14.16 -38.69 -16.76
N ILE A 504 12.87 -38.95 -16.53
CA ILE A 504 12.26 -40.26 -16.78
C ILE A 504 11.83 -40.29 -18.25
N ALA A 505 12.37 -41.24 -19.02
CA ALA A 505 12.33 -41.22 -20.49
C ALA A 505 10.93 -40.94 -21.09
N ASN A 506 9.92 -41.71 -20.67
CA ASN A 506 8.54 -41.59 -21.17
C ASN A 506 7.75 -40.40 -20.59
N ALA A 507 8.36 -39.62 -19.69
CA ALA A 507 7.76 -38.49 -18.98
C ALA A 507 8.54 -37.18 -19.19
N THR A 508 9.24 -37.06 -20.32
CA THR A 508 10.15 -35.95 -20.65
C THR A 508 9.60 -35.07 -21.78
N GLY A 509 9.75 -33.75 -21.67
CA GLY A 509 9.37 -32.79 -22.73
C GLY A 509 7.86 -32.67 -23.01
N LEU A 510 7.03 -33.13 -22.07
CA LEU A 510 5.57 -33.19 -22.17
C LEU A 510 4.96 -31.78 -22.32
N PRO A 511 3.97 -31.57 -23.21
CA PRO A 511 3.38 -30.25 -23.44
C PRO A 511 2.44 -29.82 -22.31
N ALA A 512 2.36 -28.52 -22.06
CA ALA A 512 1.64 -27.92 -20.93
C ALA A 512 0.11 -28.15 -20.87
N ASN A 513 -0.51 -28.76 -21.88
CA ASN A 513 -1.92 -29.19 -21.82
C ASN A 513 -2.11 -30.54 -21.12
N HIS A 514 -1.03 -31.25 -20.79
CA HIS A 514 -1.06 -32.45 -19.95
C HIS A 514 -1.12 -32.08 -18.47
N THR A 515 -1.57 -33.02 -17.64
CA THR A 515 -1.58 -32.91 -16.17
C THR A 515 -0.85 -34.09 -15.52
N VAL A 516 -0.46 -33.95 -14.26
CA VAL A 516 0.13 -35.05 -13.48
C VAL A 516 -0.65 -35.23 -12.19
N THR A 517 -1.31 -36.37 -12.05
CA THR A 517 -1.90 -36.79 -10.78
C THR A 517 -0.78 -37.34 -9.89
N LEU A 518 -0.67 -36.78 -8.69
CA LEU A 518 0.34 -37.14 -7.68
C LEU A 518 -0.39 -37.86 -6.55
N ALA A 519 0.00 -39.09 -6.24
CA ALA A 519 -0.62 -39.90 -5.19
C ALA A 519 0.42 -40.63 -4.34
N VAL A 520 0.22 -40.69 -3.03
CA VAL A 520 1.03 -41.51 -2.12
C VAL A 520 0.86 -43.00 -2.46
N SER A 521 1.97 -43.74 -2.43
CA SER A 521 2.04 -45.18 -2.65
C SER A 521 3.07 -45.77 -1.68
N GLY A 522 2.60 -46.18 -0.50
CA GLY A 522 3.48 -46.56 0.62
C GLY A 522 4.37 -45.39 1.06
N THR A 523 5.68 -45.60 1.06
CA THR A 523 6.70 -44.56 1.32
C THR A 523 7.06 -43.73 0.08
N SER A 524 6.49 -44.04 -1.09
CA SER A 524 6.77 -43.40 -2.37
C SER A 524 5.62 -42.51 -2.84
N VAL A 525 5.86 -41.74 -3.90
CA VAL A 525 4.83 -41.04 -4.67
C VAL A 525 4.74 -41.63 -6.07
N LYS A 526 3.51 -41.90 -6.50
CA LYS A 526 3.16 -42.23 -7.87
C LYS A 526 2.76 -40.96 -8.63
N ALA A 527 3.39 -40.71 -9.76
CA ALA A 527 3.02 -39.68 -10.72
C ALA A 527 2.40 -40.32 -11.96
N THR A 528 1.12 -40.05 -12.18
CA THR A 528 0.35 -40.51 -13.33
C THR A 528 0.16 -39.34 -14.29
N VAL A 529 0.78 -39.40 -15.48
CA VAL A 529 0.68 -38.36 -16.51
C VAL A 529 -0.58 -38.60 -17.34
N LEU A 530 -1.43 -37.59 -17.45
CA LEU A 530 -2.64 -37.59 -18.26
C LEU A 530 -2.51 -36.56 -19.40
N ASP A 531 -2.96 -36.91 -20.61
CA ASP A 531 -3.07 -35.96 -21.71
C ASP A 531 -4.29 -35.02 -21.57
N ALA A 532 -4.50 -34.15 -22.56
CA ALA A 532 -5.60 -33.20 -22.58
C ALA A 532 -7.01 -33.83 -22.72
N SER A 533 -7.11 -35.13 -23.03
CA SER A 533 -8.35 -35.91 -22.99
C SER A 533 -8.57 -36.61 -21.64
N GLY A 534 -7.58 -36.58 -20.74
CA GLY A 534 -7.58 -37.31 -19.48
C GLY A 534 -7.05 -38.76 -19.58
N LYS A 535 -6.59 -39.18 -20.77
CA LYS A 535 -6.04 -40.53 -20.97
C LYS A 535 -4.63 -40.63 -20.38
N LYS A 536 -4.32 -41.76 -19.73
CA LYS A 536 -2.99 -42.03 -19.17
C LYS A 536 -1.95 -42.18 -20.28
N VAL A 537 -0.95 -41.30 -20.27
CA VAL A 537 0.21 -41.33 -21.18
C VAL A 537 1.32 -42.18 -20.60
N THR A 538 1.66 -41.96 -19.32
CA THR A 538 2.68 -42.72 -18.61
C THR A 538 2.46 -42.66 -17.10
N GLU A 539 3.19 -43.48 -16.36
CA GLU A 539 3.09 -43.57 -14.90
C GLU A 539 4.42 -44.02 -14.31
N THR A 540 4.79 -43.47 -13.15
CA THR A 540 6.01 -43.86 -12.43
C THR A 540 5.81 -43.72 -10.93
N THR A 541 6.45 -44.59 -10.14
CA THR A 541 6.48 -44.52 -8.68
C THR A 541 7.93 -44.35 -8.23
N GLN A 542 8.20 -43.36 -7.37
CA GLN A 542 9.54 -43.04 -6.86
C GLN A 542 9.45 -42.57 -5.39
N PRO A 543 10.49 -42.77 -4.55
CA PRO A 543 10.51 -42.25 -3.19
C PRO A 543 10.44 -40.72 -3.13
N LYS A 544 11.02 -40.05 -4.13
CA LYS A 544 10.90 -38.61 -4.39
C LYS A 544 10.83 -38.36 -5.89
N ILE A 545 9.95 -37.45 -6.30
CA ILE A 545 9.77 -37.00 -7.68
C ILE A 545 10.11 -35.52 -7.78
N HIS A 546 10.74 -35.11 -8.88
CA HIS A 546 10.91 -33.71 -9.24
C HIS A 546 10.09 -33.37 -10.50
N LEU A 547 9.31 -32.28 -10.45
CA LEU A 547 8.60 -31.74 -11.61
C LEU A 547 9.28 -30.42 -12.01
N VAL A 548 9.73 -30.36 -13.27
CA VAL A 548 10.48 -29.23 -13.83
C VAL A 548 9.82 -28.75 -15.12
N TRP A 549 9.77 -27.44 -15.37
CA TRP A 549 9.06 -26.86 -16.53
C TRP A 549 9.81 -25.70 -17.17
N SER A 550 9.42 -25.36 -18.41
CA SER A 550 10.13 -24.41 -19.26
C SER A 550 10.09 -22.96 -18.74
N GLY A 551 11.18 -22.22 -19.00
CA GLY A 551 11.39 -20.86 -18.49
C GLY A 551 11.80 -20.79 -17.01
N THR A 552 12.25 -21.90 -16.42
CA THR A 552 12.81 -21.97 -15.05
C THR A 552 14.32 -22.10 -15.08
N SER A 553 15.00 -21.75 -13.98
CA SER A 553 16.43 -22.03 -13.80
C SER A 553 16.79 -23.52 -13.70
N ARG A 554 15.80 -24.43 -13.77
CA ARG A 554 15.96 -25.88 -13.64
C ARG A 554 15.64 -26.66 -14.93
N TYR A 555 14.90 -26.09 -15.88
CA TYR A 555 14.54 -26.76 -17.14
C TYR A 555 14.19 -25.72 -18.22
N GLU A 556 14.76 -25.88 -19.43
CA GLU A 556 14.60 -24.98 -20.59
C GLU A 556 14.61 -23.48 -20.19
N ALA A 557 15.70 -22.99 -19.58
CA ALA A 557 15.74 -21.66 -18.95
C ALA A 557 15.48 -20.48 -19.91
N ASN A 558 15.87 -20.61 -21.17
CA ASN A 558 15.59 -19.65 -22.25
C ASN A 558 14.30 -19.98 -23.03
N GLY A 559 13.56 -21.00 -22.59
CA GLY A 559 12.36 -21.51 -23.24
C GLY A 559 11.08 -20.72 -22.92
N PRO A 560 9.93 -21.17 -23.45
CA PRO A 560 8.64 -20.51 -23.25
C PRO A 560 8.24 -20.49 -21.78
N GLN A 561 7.73 -19.36 -21.32
CA GLN A 561 7.43 -19.17 -19.90
C GLN A 561 6.13 -19.87 -19.52
N ALA A 562 6.15 -20.57 -18.39
CA ALA A 562 4.98 -21.24 -17.83
C ALA A 562 4.72 -20.82 -16.37
N VAL A 563 3.48 -21.00 -15.92
CA VAL A 563 3.11 -20.92 -14.51
C VAL A 563 2.36 -22.19 -14.14
N THR A 564 2.78 -22.85 -13.07
CA THR A 564 2.23 -24.13 -12.62
C THR A 564 1.31 -23.95 -11.41
N GLN A 565 0.45 -24.95 -11.18
CA GLN A 565 -0.41 -25.01 -10.02
C GLN A 565 -0.39 -26.43 -9.43
N ILE A 566 -0.50 -26.51 -8.11
CA ILE A 566 -0.74 -27.74 -7.34
C ILE A 566 -2.14 -27.63 -6.75
N ALA A 567 -3.00 -28.62 -6.98
CA ALA A 567 -4.37 -28.60 -6.49
C ALA A 567 -4.42 -28.68 -4.96
N GLY A 568 -4.96 -27.63 -4.32
CA GLY A 568 -5.01 -27.47 -2.86
C GLY A 568 -3.97 -26.48 -2.31
N ALA A 569 -2.85 -26.26 -3.01
CA ALA A 569 -1.85 -25.27 -2.62
C ALA A 569 -2.39 -23.84 -2.82
N GLN A 570 -1.95 -22.90 -1.96
CA GLN A 570 -2.48 -21.53 -1.99
C GLN A 570 -1.89 -20.64 -3.10
N GLY A 571 -0.68 -20.91 -3.59
CA GLY A 571 -0.01 -20.13 -4.63
C GLY A 571 -0.29 -20.57 -6.08
N THR A 572 0.43 -19.96 -7.01
CA THR A 572 0.76 -20.51 -8.34
C THR A 572 2.22 -20.17 -8.63
N TYR A 573 2.95 -20.93 -9.45
CA TYR A 573 4.41 -20.94 -9.36
C TYR A 573 5.07 -20.82 -10.74
N ARG A 574 5.89 -19.78 -10.93
CA ARG A 574 6.65 -19.55 -12.18
C ARG A 574 8.07 -20.14 -12.12
N HIS A 575 8.65 -20.27 -10.92
CA HIS A 575 10.08 -20.50 -10.71
C HIS A 575 10.39 -21.78 -9.93
N GLY A 576 11.69 -22.11 -9.89
CA GLY A 576 12.21 -23.26 -9.16
C GLY A 576 11.83 -24.59 -9.80
N ARG A 577 11.59 -25.59 -8.95
CA ARG A 577 10.98 -26.87 -9.29
C ARG A 577 10.06 -27.35 -8.17
N MET A 578 9.18 -28.32 -8.44
CA MET A 578 8.44 -29.01 -7.37
C MET A 578 9.14 -30.31 -7.01
N ALA A 579 9.45 -30.45 -5.73
CA ALA A 579 9.83 -31.69 -5.07
C ALA A 579 8.58 -32.33 -4.46
N VAL A 580 8.30 -33.58 -4.79
CA VAL A 580 7.12 -34.31 -4.34
C VAL A 580 7.56 -35.59 -3.62
N SER A 581 7.03 -35.82 -2.43
CA SER A 581 7.43 -36.90 -1.52
C SER A 581 6.22 -37.39 -0.70
N ALA A 582 6.35 -38.55 -0.06
CA ALA A 582 5.38 -39.04 0.91
C ALA A 582 5.98 -38.92 2.33
N ILE A 583 5.27 -38.27 3.25
CA ILE A 583 5.68 -38.11 4.65
C ILE A 583 4.51 -38.49 5.55
N GLY A 584 4.69 -39.49 6.41
CA GLY A 584 3.64 -39.97 7.33
C GLY A 584 2.35 -40.41 6.62
N GLY A 585 2.48 -41.07 5.46
CA GLY A 585 1.35 -41.48 4.61
C GLY A 585 0.64 -40.35 3.85
N LYS A 586 1.12 -39.10 3.95
CA LYS A 586 0.53 -37.91 3.34
C LYS A 586 1.40 -37.39 2.19
N LEU A 587 0.76 -36.76 1.21
CA LEU A 587 1.47 -36.11 0.11
C LEU A 587 2.17 -34.85 0.64
N ASN A 588 3.44 -34.67 0.30
CA ASN A 588 4.24 -33.50 0.66
C ASN A 588 4.84 -32.88 -0.61
N VAL A 589 4.54 -31.60 -0.84
CA VAL A 589 4.98 -30.83 -2.01
C VAL A 589 5.77 -29.60 -1.56
N VAL A 590 7.00 -29.51 -2.08
CA VAL A 590 7.98 -28.48 -1.74
C VAL A 590 8.42 -27.76 -3.02
N ASN A 591 8.30 -26.43 -3.07
CA ASN A 591 8.88 -25.63 -4.15
C ASN A 591 10.34 -25.31 -3.80
N GLU A 592 11.28 -25.86 -4.56
CA GLU A 592 12.73 -25.63 -4.40
C GLU A 592 13.14 -24.44 -5.29
N LEU A 593 13.54 -23.32 -4.68
CA LEU A 593 13.63 -21.99 -5.29
C LEU A 593 15.00 -21.33 -5.01
N LYS A 594 15.47 -20.43 -5.88
CA LYS A 594 16.58 -19.53 -5.54
C LYS A 594 16.15 -18.48 -4.51
N LEU A 595 16.91 -18.35 -3.42
CA LEU A 595 16.54 -17.52 -2.27
C LEU A 595 16.42 -16.03 -2.63
N ASN A 596 17.47 -15.44 -3.22
CA ASN A 596 17.54 -13.99 -3.39
C ASN A 596 16.56 -13.43 -4.43
N THR A 597 15.98 -14.27 -5.28
CA THR A 597 15.14 -13.88 -6.42
C THR A 597 13.82 -14.66 -6.43
N GLU A 598 13.85 -15.90 -6.93
CA GLU A 598 12.68 -16.75 -7.18
C GLU A 598 11.74 -16.90 -5.98
N TYR A 599 12.28 -17.01 -4.76
CA TYR A 599 11.50 -17.04 -3.52
C TYR A 599 10.95 -15.66 -3.15
N LEU A 600 11.81 -14.64 -3.06
CA LEU A 600 11.41 -13.31 -2.58
C LEU A 600 10.42 -12.60 -3.52
N TYR A 601 10.47 -12.87 -4.83
CA TYR A 601 9.45 -12.41 -5.78
C TYR A 601 8.04 -12.92 -5.44
N GLY A 602 7.93 -14.04 -4.71
CA GLY A 602 6.67 -14.67 -4.30
C GLY A 602 6.11 -14.25 -2.93
N ILE A 603 6.83 -13.43 -2.16
CA ILE A 603 6.46 -13.02 -0.79
C ILE A 603 5.33 -11.98 -0.82
N ALA A 604 4.14 -12.39 -0.39
CA ALA A 604 2.87 -11.68 -0.53
C ALA A 604 2.45 -10.92 0.74
N GLU A 605 3.41 -10.31 1.42
CA GLU A 605 3.23 -9.74 2.76
C GLU A 605 2.74 -8.29 2.77
N VAL A 606 3.05 -7.53 1.72
CA VAL A 606 2.69 -6.10 1.57
C VAL A 606 2.15 -5.82 0.17
N PRO A 607 1.24 -4.84 -0.02
CA PRO A 607 0.75 -4.47 -1.35
C PRO A 607 1.87 -3.91 -2.24
N SER A 608 2.05 -4.43 -3.47
CA SER A 608 3.15 -3.96 -4.33
C SER A 608 2.97 -2.50 -4.76
N GLY A 609 1.72 -2.03 -4.83
CA GLY A 609 1.37 -0.64 -5.17
C GLY A 609 1.89 0.42 -4.19
N TRP A 610 2.36 0.04 -3.00
CA TRP A 610 2.99 0.99 -2.07
C TRP A 610 4.23 1.68 -2.66
N GLY A 611 4.99 1.01 -3.54
CA GLY A 611 6.19 1.57 -4.15
C GLY A 611 5.93 2.85 -4.96
N ASN A 612 4.80 2.92 -5.67
CA ASN A 612 4.38 4.11 -6.43
C ASN A 612 3.94 5.28 -5.53
N ASN A 613 3.66 5.02 -4.25
CA ASN A 613 3.08 5.98 -3.31
C ASN A 613 4.11 6.46 -2.26
N GLY A 614 5.40 6.38 -2.58
CA GLY A 614 6.54 6.70 -1.69
C GLY A 614 7.02 5.51 -0.83
N GLY A 615 6.36 4.36 -0.91
CA GLY A 615 6.68 3.18 -0.09
C GLY A 615 7.84 2.31 -0.57
N ALA A 616 8.64 2.74 -1.55
CA ALA A 616 9.67 1.90 -2.17
C ALA A 616 10.71 1.37 -1.16
N ALA A 617 11.14 2.21 -0.21
CA ALA A 617 12.06 1.81 0.85
C ALA A 617 11.43 0.83 1.87
N ALA A 618 10.11 0.82 2.02
CA ALA A 618 9.40 -0.16 2.85
C ALA A 618 9.29 -1.53 2.16
N LEU A 619 9.12 -1.54 0.83
CA LEU A 619 9.19 -2.79 0.04
C LEU A 619 10.59 -3.40 0.11
N GLN A 620 11.64 -2.58 -0.01
CA GLN A 620 13.04 -3.01 0.20
C GLN A 620 13.26 -3.54 1.63
N ALA A 621 12.76 -2.84 2.66
CA ALA A 621 12.84 -3.29 4.05
C ALA A 621 12.17 -4.67 4.25
N GLN A 622 10.96 -4.85 3.69
CA GLN A 622 10.23 -6.14 3.74
C GLN A 622 10.96 -7.25 2.97
N ALA A 623 11.64 -6.95 1.86
CA ALA A 623 12.45 -7.93 1.13
C ALA A 623 13.70 -8.35 1.94
N VAL A 624 14.36 -7.41 2.61
CA VAL A 624 15.51 -7.69 3.50
C VAL A 624 15.09 -8.50 4.73
N THR A 625 13.95 -8.19 5.38
CA THR A 625 13.45 -9.03 6.49
C THR A 625 13.04 -10.40 5.99
N ALA A 626 12.36 -10.50 4.85
CA ALA A 626 11.93 -11.81 4.34
C ALA A 626 13.11 -12.72 3.97
N ARG A 627 14.19 -12.15 3.44
CA ARG A 627 15.46 -12.84 3.20
C ARG A 627 16.14 -13.26 4.52
N THR A 628 16.18 -12.37 5.50
CA THR A 628 16.88 -12.62 6.76
C THR A 628 16.15 -13.68 7.61
N TYR A 629 14.82 -13.65 7.66
CA TYR A 629 14.02 -14.69 8.31
C TYR A 629 14.32 -16.08 7.72
N ALA A 630 14.27 -16.20 6.38
CA ALA A 630 14.63 -17.44 5.68
C ALA A 630 16.07 -17.90 5.99
N MET A 631 17.02 -16.97 6.09
CA MET A 631 18.41 -17.29 6.46
C MET A 631 18.60 -17.66 7.94
N SER A 632 17.65 -17.32 8.82
CA SER A 632 17.59 -17.86 10.19
C SER A 632 16.97 -19.26 10.27
N ARG A 633 16.50 -19.81 9.15
CA ARG A 633 16.01 -21.19 8.98
C ARG A 633 16.91 -22.04 8.03
N PRO A 634 18.25 -22.09 8.21
CA PRO A 634 19.15 -22.69 7.22
C PRO A 634 19.05 -24.23 7.14
N LYS A 635 18.67 -24.90 8.23
CA LYS A 635 18.52 -26.36 8.29
C LYS A 635 17.16 -26.78 7.71
N VAL A 636 17.19 -27.75 6.79
CA VAL A 636 15.98 -28.42 6.29
C VAL A 636 15.36 -29.26 7.41
N ASN A 637 14.07 -29.06 7.67
CA ASN A 637 13.27 -29.84 8.60
C ASN A 637 12.75 -31.11 7.91
N THR A 638 13.16 -32.28 8.41
CA THR A 638 12.80 -33.59 7.84
C THR A 638 11.30 -33.91 7.93
N LYS A 639 10.53 -33.20 8.77
CA LYS A 639 9.06 -33.35 8.84
C LYS A 639 8.32 -32.79 7.62
N CYS A 640 8.97 -31.99 6.78
CA CYS A 640 8.39 -31.40 5.57
C CYS A 640 9.33 -31.41 4.34
N ASP A 641 10.58 -31.86 4.49
CA ASP A 641 11.67 -31.61 3.53
C ASP A 641 11.82 -30.12 3.15
N CYS A 642 11.56 -29.22 4.10
CA CYS A 642 11.45 -27.78 3.88
C CYS A 642 12.33 -26.94 4.84
N ASN A 643 12.71 -25.74 4.44
CA ASN A 643 13.28 -24.72 5.32
C ASN A 643 12.18 -23.91 6.02
N VAL A 644 11.08 -23.65 5.29
CA VAL A 644 9.91 -22.86 5.71
C VAL A 644 8.64 -23.43 5.06
N VAL A 645 7.48 -23.10 5.61
CA VAL A 645 6.18 -23.28 4.96
C VAL A 645 5.71 -22.00 4.25
N ASP A 646 4.67 -22.06 3.43
CA ASP A 646 4.19 -20.93 2.61
C ASP A 646 3.15 -20.01 3.28
N ASP A 647 2.81 -20.25 4.55
CA ASP A 647 1.76 -19.51 5.29
C ASP A 647 2.26 -18.77 6.55
N VAL A 648 1.31 -18.23 7.31
CA VAL A 648 1.51 -17.43 8.54
C VAL A 648 2.30 -18.10 9.68
N ARG A 649 2.65 -19.39 9.57
CA ARG A 649 3.58 -20.07 10.47
C ARG A 649 5.05 -19.67 10.21
N ASP A 650 5.36 -19.22 8.99
CA ASP A 650 6.66 -18.65 8.61
C ASP A 650 6.48 -17.31 7.88
N GLN A 651 6.16 -17.34 6.59
CA GLN A 651 6.00 -16.17 5.72
C GLN A 651 4.98 -16.47 4.61
N ASN A 652 4.10 -15.51 4.30
CA ASN A 652 3.09 -15.64 3.26
C ASN A 652 3.73 -15.69 1.85
N PHE A 653 3.92 -16.88 1.30
CA PHE A 653 4.50 -17.10 -0.03
C PHE A 653 3.43 -17.63 -1.00
N THR A 654 3.17 -16.90 -2.09
CA THR A 654 2.16 -17.29 -3.09
C THR A 654 2.73 -17.38 -4.52
N GLY A 655 4.05 -17.27 -4.65
CA GLY A 655 4.78 -17.39 -5.92
C GLY A 655 4.35 -16.35 -6.95
N TRP A 656 3.97 -16.82 -8.14
CA TRP A 656 3.50 -15.99 -9.24
C TRP A 656 2.27 -15.16 -8.90
N LYS A 657 1.40 -15.56 -7.95
CA LYS A 657 0.27 -14.69 -7.54
C LYS A 657 0.75 -13.32 -7.05
N LYS A 658 1.98 -13.24 -6.51
CA LYS A 658 2.65 -12.00 -6.12
C LYS A 658 3.44 -11.35 -7.26
N GLU A 659 4.33 -12.10 -7.91
CA GLU A 659 5.18 -11.54 -9.00
C GLU A 659 4.34 -11.03 -10.19
N GLY A 660 3.18 -11.65 -10.41
CA GLY A 660 2.18 -11.25 -11.40
C GLY A 660 1.08 -10.32 -10.91
N GLU A 661 1.21 -9.70 -9.72
CA GLU A 661 0.18 -8.83 -9.13
C GLU A 661 -0.19 -7.65 -10.06
N GLY A 662 -1.49 -7.37 -10.16
CA GLY A 662 -2.05 -6.27 -10.96
C GLY A 662 -2.14 -6.56 -12.47
N SER A 663 -2.87 -5.72 -13.20
CA SER A 663 -3.09 -5.87 -14.65
C SER A 663 -1.76 -6.00 -15.41
N ASN A 664 -1.57 -7.10 -16.15
CA ASN A 664 -0.33 -7.43 -16.87
C ASN A 664 0.94 -7.42 -15.97
N GLY A 665 0.81 -7.82 -14.70
CA GLY A 665 1.90 -7.87 -13.72
C GLY A 665 2.46 -6.48 -13.36
N SER A 666 1.67 -5.42 -13.56
CA SER A 666 2.12 -4.03 -13.36
C SER A 666 2.52 -3.73 -11.92
N ALA A 667 1.79 -4.26 -10.94
CA ALA A 667 2.11 -4.06 -9.53
C ALA A 667 3.26 -4.98 -9.10
N GLY A 668 3.23 -6.27 -9.48
CA GLY A 668 4.26 -7.24 -9.12
C GLY A 668 5.66 -6.87 -9.62
N LYS A 669 5.78 -6.15 -10.74
CA LYS A 669 7.06 -5.54 -11.19
C LYS A 669 7.66 -4.54 -10.19
N ILE A 670 6.84 -3.82 -9.43
CA ILE A 670 7.28 -2.87 -8.40
C ILE A 670 7.88 -3.63 -7.22
N TRP A 671 7.20 -4.69 -6.76
CA TRP A 671 7.74 -5.59 -5.73
C TRP A 671 9.03 -6.26 -6.20
N LYS A 672 9.05 -6.78 -7.42
CA LYS A 672 10.24 -7.40 -8.01
C LYS A 672 11.43 -6.44 -8.04
N ALA A 673 11.22 -5.20 -8.49
CA ALA A 673 12.27 -4.17 -8.50
C ALA A 673 12.76 -3.80 -7.08
N ALA A 674 11.88 -3.83 -6.07
CA ALA A 674 12.27 -3.63 -4.67
C ALA A 674 13.07 -4.81 -4.11
N VAL A 675 12.78 -6.05 -4.51
CA VAL A 675 13.62 -7.23 -4.21
C VAL A 675 14.97 -7.09 -4.92
N ASP A 676 14.97 -6.87 -6.24
CA ASP A 676 16.18 -6.77 -7.07
C ASP A 676 17.13 -5.66 -6.56
N ALA A 677 16.60 -4.52 -6.12
CA ALA A 677 17.37 -3.41 -5.52
C ALA A 677 18.07 -3.73 -4.18
N THR A 678 17.82 -4.92 -3.60
CA THR A 678 18.47 -5.40 -2.36
C THR A 678 19.42 -6.58 -2.61
N VAL A 679 19.67 -6.94 -3.88
CA VAL A 679 20.48 -8.10 -4.30
C VAL A 679 21.77 -7.63 -4.98
N THR A 680 22.89 -8.29 -4.67
CA THR A 680 24.18 -8.08 -5.36
C THR A 680 24.51 -9.25 -6.30
N SER A 681 24.17 -10.47 -5.91
CA SER A 681 24.28 -11.68 -6.75
C SER A 681 23.29 -12.77 -6.29
N GLY A 682 23.25 -13.91 -7.00
CA GLY A 682 22.45 -15.07 -6.60
C GLY A 682 22.75 -15.60 -5.19
N THR A 683 23.93 -15.30 -4.65
CA THR A 683 24.44 -15.74 -3.33
C THR A 683 24.94 -14.59 -2.46
N ASN A 684 24.67 -13.32 -2.81
CA ASN A 684 25.00 -12.16 -1.97
C ASN A 684 23.91 -11.08 -2.06
N ALA A 685 23.42 -10.61 -0.92
CA ALA A 685 22.36 -9.61 -0.85
C ALA A 685 22.34 -8.91 0.51
N GLN A 686 21.54 -7.84 0.60
CA GLN A 686 21.27 -7.14 1.85
C GLN A 686 20.48 -8.04 2.81
N VAL A 687 21.03 -8.21 4.01
CA VAL A 687 20.44 -8.92 5.14
C VAL A 687 20.60 -8.08 6.41
N LEU A 688 19.81 -8.39 7.43
CA LEU A 688 19.94 -7.79 8.75
C LEU A 688 20.76 -8.70 9.67
N GLN A 689 21.77 -8.15 10.35
CA GLN A 689 22.71 -8.92 11.16
C GLN A 689 22.98 -8.30 12.54
N LYS A 690 23.38 -9.15 13.50
CA LYS A 690 23.98 -8.76 14.78
C LYS A 690 25.15 -9.71 15.04
N GLY A 691 26.35 -9.18 15.30
CA GLY A 691 27.57 -10.00 15.46
C GLY A 691 27.90 -10.85 14.22
N GLY A 692 27.71 -10.30 13.02
CA GLY A 692 27.96 -10.99 11.74
C GLY A 692 26.99 -12.12 11.36
N LYS A 693 26.02 -12.45 12.23
CA LYS A 693 25.03 -13.51 12.00
C LYS A 693 23.67 -12.92 11.64
N PRO A 694 22.90 -13.54 10.71
CA PRO A 694 21.52 -13.14 10.42
C PRO A 694 20.64 -13.16 11.69
N VAL A 695 19.78 -12.16 11.84
CA VAL A 695 18.84 -12.07 12.97
C VAL A 695 17.44 -12.57 12.61
N THR A 696 16.69 -13.10 13.57
CA THR A 696 15.32 -13.57 13.30
C THR A 696 14.36 -12.38 13.22
N THR A 697 14.04 -11.98 11.99
CA THR A 697 13.21 -10.80 11.69
C THR A 697 11.72 -11.13 11.61
N TYR A 698 10.98 -10.95 12.71
CA TYR A 698 9.52 -10.95 12.68
C TYR A 698 8.98 -9.59 12.26
N TYR A 699 7.91 -9.60 11.46
CA TYR A 699 7.16 -8.42 11.05
C TYR A 699 5.66 -8.69 11.16
N TYR A 700 4.85 -7.63 11.13
CA TYR A 700 3.39 -7.69 11.29
C TYR A 700 2.73 -6.46 10.66
N SER A 701 1.39 -6.39 10.59
CA SER A 701 0.73 -5.35 9.81
C SER A 701 0.85 -3.93 10.40
N TYR A 702 0.32 -3.72 11.61
CA TYR A 702 0.10 -2.38 12.17
C TYR A 702 0.30 -2.36 13.68
N SER A 703 1.00 -1.36 14.21
CA SER A 703 1.39 -1.30 15.62
C SER A 703 0.32 -0.72 16.55
N GLY A 704 -0.51 0.20 16.06
CA GLY A 704 -1.34 1.03 16.94
C GLY A 704 -0.55 2.08 17.76
N GLY A 705 0.72 2.33 17.43
CA GLY A 705 1.55 3.40 18.01
C GLY A 705 2.85 2.94 18.67
N LYS A 706 3.02 1.64 18.95
CA LYS A 706 4.21 1.08 19.63
C LYS A 706 4.39 -0.40 19.28
N THR A 707 5.63 -0.90 19.24
CA THR A 707 5.91 -2.34 19.09
C THR A 707 6.01 -3.05 20.45
N SER A 708 6.20 -4.37 20.44
CA SER A 708 6.30 -5.26 21.59
C SER A 708 7.71 -5.71 21.92
N ASN A 709 7.97 -6.06 23.19
CA ASN A 709 9.12 -6.89 23.53
C ASN A 709 8.79 -8.37 23.20
N SER A 710 9.76 -9.14 22.71
CA SER A 710 9.52 -10.54 22.34
C SER A 710 9.05 -11.42 23.51
N GLU A 711 9.48 -11.13 24.75
CA GLU A 711 9.07 -11.84 25.96
C GLU A 711 7.69 -11.44 26.51
N ASP A 712 7.09 -10.33 26.06
CA ASP A 712 5.71 -9.98 26.40
C ASP A 712 4.71 -10.77 25.53
N VAL A 713 5.15 -11.17 24.34
CA VAL A 713 4.38 -11.90 23.32
C VAL A 713 4.67 -13.40 23.37
N TRP A 714 5.91 -13.82 23.59
CA TRP A 714 6.34 -15.23 23.55
C TRP A 714 7.16 -15.61 24.80
N SER A 715 7.94 -16.69 24.74
CA SER A 715 8.76 -17.18 25.87
C SER A 715 10.05 -16.39 26.09
N SER A 716 10.73 -16.00 25.01
CA SER A 716 12.16 -15.62 25.06
C SER A 716 12.39 -14.13 24.85
N LYS A 717 13.26 -13.54 25.68
CA LYS A 717 13.82 -12.21 25.44
C LYS A 717 14.81 -12.28 24.27
N ILE A 718 14.64 -11.40 23.29
CA ILE A 718 15.54 -11.23 22.14
C ILE A 718 15.92 -9.75 22.08
N ASP A 719 17.21 -9.44 22.22
CA ASP A 719 17.69 -8.07 22.46
C ASP A 719 17.35 -7.06 21.36
N TYR A 720 17.21 -7.53 20.12
CA TYR A 720 16.88 -6.71 18.95
C TYR A 720 15.38 -6.70 18.62
N LEU A 721 14.55 -7.34 19.45
CA LEU A 721 13.09 -7.36 19.32
C LEU A 721 12.45 -6.72 20.56
N ARG A 722 12.62 -5.40 20.66
CA ARG A 722 12.16 -4.57 21.78
C ARG A 722 10.96 -3.72 21.40
N SER A 723 10.22 -3.30 22.41
CA SER A 723 9.20 -2.25 22.28
C SER A 723 9.85 -0.91 21.91
N VAL A 724 9.54 -0.40 20.71
CA VAL A 724 9.93 0.94 20.22
C VAL A 724 8.68 1.75 19.88
N ASN A 725 8.77 3.07 19.94
CA ASN A 725 7.68 3.96 19.55
C ASN A 725 7.48 3.94 18.04
N ASP A 726 6.23 3.91 17.59
CA ASP A 726 5.85 3.85 16.18
C ASP A 726 4.68 4.80 15.87
N PRO A 727 4.90 6.13 15.93
CA PRO A 727 3.90 7.11 15.50
C PRO A 727 3.65 7.04 13.98
N TYR A 728 4.53 6.40 13.22
CA TYR A 728 4.43 6.27 11.78
C TYR A 728 3.22 5.40 11.37
N SER A 729 2.97 4.28 12.05
CA SER A 729 1.77 3.47 11.80
C SER A 729 0.48 4.28 11.91
N LEU A 730 0.36 5.16 12.92
CA LEU A 730 -0.84 5.96 13.16
C LEU A 730 -1.16 6.92 12.00
N ASN A 731 -0.13 7.40 11.30
CA ASN A 731 -0.24 8.31 10.17
C ASN A 731 -0.20 7.61 8.80
N ALA A 732 -0.09 6.28 8.78
CA ALA A 732 0.08 5.51 7.55
C ALA A 732 -1.24 5.43 6.76
N PRO A 733 -1.25 5.79 5.46
CA PRO A 733 -2.48 5.87 4.69
C PRO A 733 -3.04 4.47 4.41
N GLY A 734 -4.33 4.28 4.72
CA GLY A 734 -5.01 2.98 4.60
C GLY A 734 -4.68 1.99 5.72
N SER A 735 -4.07 2.44 6.82
CA SER A 735 -3.86 1.60 8.01
C SER A 735 -5.18 1.15 8.66
N PRO A 736 -5.20 0.03 9.41
CA PRO A 736 -6.42 -0.49 10.05
C PRO A 736 -7.05 0.41 11.13
N GLY A 737 -6.31 1.41 11.65
CA GLY A 737 -6.82 2.35 12.64
C GLY A 737 -7.13 1.73 14.02
N GLN A 738 -8.16 2.26 14.69
CA GLN A 738 -8.70 1.71 15.94
C GLN A 738 -9.79 0.68 15.61
N TRP A 739 -9.96 -0.33 16.45
CA TRP A 739 -10.98 -1.36 16.30
C TRP A 739 -11.83 -1.52 17.58
N VAL A 740 -13.03 -2.08 17.40
CA VAL A 740 -13.91 -2.52 18.48
C VAL A 740 -14.29 -3.97 18.21
N HIS A 741 -14.22 -4.83 19.23
CA HIS A 741 -14.56 -6.25 19.16
C HIS A 741 -15.57 -6.60 20.25
N THR A 742 -16.73 -7.12 19.85
CA THR A 742 -17.81 -7.48 20.77
C THR A 742 -17.64 -8.90 21.28
N VAL A 743 -17.45 -9.04 22.58
CA VAL A 743 -17.35 -10.31 23.29
C VAL A 743 -18.71 -10.62 23.90
N SER A 744 -19.42 -11.63 23.39
CA SER A 744 -20.71 -12.04 23.97
C SER A 744 -20.55 -12.52 25.41
N GLN A 745 -21.63 -12.47 26.21
CA GLN A 745 -21.59 -12.96 27.58
C GLN A 745 -21.18 -14.44 27.68
N ALA A 746 -21.53 -15.26 26.69
CA ALA A 746 -21.06 -16.65 26.59
C ALA A 746 -19.53 -16.75 26.40
N GLN A 747 -18.92 -15.86 25.62
CA GLN A 747 -17.45 -15.78 25.49
C GLN A 747 -16.81 -15.24 26.77
N ALA A 748 -17.40 -14.25 27.44
CA ALA A 748 -16.90 -13.74 28.72
C ALA A 748 -16.96 -14.83 29.82
N LYS A 749 -18.05 -15.59 29.90
CA LYS A 749 -18.17 -16.77 30.78
C LYS A 749 -17.19 -17.90 30.43
N ALA A 750 -16.90 -18.12 29.14
CA ALA A 750 -15.85 -19.07 28.73
C ALA A 750 -14.43 -18.57 29.04
N LEU A 751 -14.21 -17.27 29.00
CA LEU A 751 -12.95 -16.62 29.38
C LEU A 751 -12.74 -16.62 30.90
N PHE A 752 -13.81 -16.53 31.69
CA PHE A 752 -13.80 -16.55 33.16
C PHE A 752 -14.66 -17.71 33.70
N PRO A 753 -14.20 -18.96 33.57
CA PRO A 753 -15.02 -20.15 33.82
C PRO A 753 -15.47 -20.33 35.27
N THR A 754 -14.80 -19.74 36.27
CA THR A 754 -15.18 -19.91 37.69
C THR A 754 -16.27 -18.94 38.15
N LEU A 755 -16.61 -17.92 37.35
CA LEU A 755 -17.67 -16.97 37.67
C LEU A 755 -19.01 -17.43 37.09
N ASN A 756 -20.10 -17.41 37.85
CA ASN A 756 -21.42 -17.88 37.38
C ASN A 756 -21.89 -17.10 36.14
N ASN A 757 -21.67 -15.79 36.15
CA ASN A 757 -21.81 -14.85 35.04
C ASN A 757 -20.71 -13.77 35.15
N VAL A 758 -20.62 -12.86 34.18
CA VAL A 758 -19.68 -11.73 34.24
C VAL A 758 -20.45 -10.41 34.18
N ALA A 759 -20.45 -9.64 35.27
CA ALA A 759 -21.06 -8.31 35.34
C ALA A 759 -20.08 -7.20 34.90
N LYS A 760 -18.78 -7.40 35.11
CA LYS A 760 -17.74 -6.40 34.82
C LYS A 760 -16.45 -7.09 34.35
N ILE A 761 -15.72 -6.47 33.42
CA ILE A 761 -14.36 -6.88 33.02
C ILE A 761 -13.48 -5.62 33.04
N GLU A 762 -12.32 -5.70 33.68
CA GLU A 762 -11.38 -4.59 33.85
C GLU A 762 -9.96 -4.98 33.42
N ILE A 763 -9.24 -4.02 32.84
CA ILE A 763 -7.80 -4.15 32.55
C ILE A 763 -7.05 -3.81 33.83
N THR A 764 -6.49 -4.82 34.49
CA THR A 764 -5.81 -4.67 35.79
C THR A 764 -4.28 -4.72 35.69
N ALA A 765 -3.73 -5.13 34.54
CA ALA A 765 -2.33 -4.84 34.20
C ALA A 765 -2.08 -4.83 32.69
N SER A 766 -1.05 -4.09 32.28
CA SER A 766 -0.49 -4.07 30.92
C SER A 766 1.02 -4.32 30.94
N TYR A 767 1.58 -4.73 29.81
CA TYR A 767 3.02 -4.79 29.57
C TYR A 767 3.60 -3.39 29.29
N SER A 768 4.93 -3.23 29.34
CA SER A 768 5.61 -1.94 29.05
C SER A 768 5.42 -1.43 27.61
N SER A 769 4.98 -2.29 26.71
CA SER A 769 4.52 -1.97 25.36
C SER A 769 3.12 -1.33 25.31
N GLY A 770 2.37 -1.32 26.41
CA GLY A 770 0.96 -0.92 26.47
C GLY A 770 -0.01 -2.05 26.09
N GLN A 771 0.47 -3.26 25.79
CA GLN A 771 -0.39 -4.42 25.51
C GLN A 771 -1.04 -4.96 26.78
N LEU A 772 -2.25 -5.50 26.64
CA LEU A 772 -2.97 -6.18 27.69
C LEU A 772 -2.14 -7.34 28.28
N LYS A 773 -1.99 -7.35 29.61
CA LYS A 773 -1.34 -8.41 30.38
C LYS A 773 -2.33 -9.18 31.24
N THR A 774 -3.16 -8.47 32.00
CA THR A 774 -4.07 -9.04 32.99
C THR A 774 -5.45 -8.42 32.89
N LEU A 775 -6.49 -9.27 32.88
CA LEU A 775 -7.87 -8.88 33.08
C LEU A 775 -8.38 -9.42 34.41
N THR A 776 -9.24 -8.65 35.07
CA THR A 776 -10.05 -9.11 36.20
C THR A 776 -11.52 -8.98 35.85
N ALA A 777 -12.26 -10.08 35.95
CA ALA A 777 -13.71 -10.10 35.82
C ALA A 777 -14.37 -10.17 37.20
N THR A 778 -15.59 -9.60 37.31
CA THR A 778 -16.45 -9.68 38.49
C THR A 778 -17.85 -10.18 38.09
N SER A 779 -18.45 -11.08 38.85
CA SER A 779 -19.83 -11.57 38.65
C SER A 779 -20.89 -10.60 39.21
N SER A 780 -22.17 -10.85 38.93
CA SER A 780 -23.28 -10.16 39.61
C SER A 780 -23.36 -10.44 41.11
N THR A 781 -22.67 -11.48 41.59
CA THR A 781 -22.53 -11.85 43.01
C THR A 781 -21.24 -11.32 43.66
N GLY A 782 -20.49 -10.45 42.96
CA GLY A 782 -19.26 -9.84 43.48
C GLY A 782 -18.02 -10.74 43.49
N GLN A 783 -18.15 -12.03 43.16
CA GLN A 783 -17.01 -12.94 42.99
C GLN A 783 -16.09 -12.45 41.86
N LYS A 784 -14.78 -12.61 42.02
CA LYS A 784 -13.77 -12.14 41.06
C LYS A 784 -12.91 -13.27 40.52
N GLN A 785 -12.60 -13.21 39.22
CA GLN A 785 -11.59 -14.07 38.61
C GLN A 785 -10.61 -13.21 37.81
N THR A 786 -9.33 -13.33 38.14
CA THR A 786 -8.22 -12.67 37.42
C THR A 786 -7.57 -13.68 36.48
N ARG A 787 -7.20 -13.24 35.27
CA ARG A 787 -6.38 -14.00 34.33
C ARG A 787 -5.25 -13.13 33.80
N THR A 788 -4.03 -13.67 33.81
CA THR A 788 -2.82 -13.09 33.21
C THR A 788 -2.36 -13.99 32.08
N LEU A 789 -2.09 -13.43 30.91
CA LEU A 789 -1.65 -14.16 29.71
C LEU A 789 -0.58 -13.37 28.94
N LYS A 790 0.10 -14.03 28.00
CA LYS A 790 0.95 -13.38 26.99
C LYS A 790 0.09 -12.58 26.00
N ALA A 791 0.71 -11.59 25.36
CA ALA A 791 0.00 -10.67 24.48
C ALA A 791 -0.51 -11.32 23.18
N ASP A 792 0.02 -12.47 22.74
CA ASP A 792 -0.55 -13.27 21.65
C ASP A 792 -1.73 -14.13 22.11
N GLN A 793 -1.61 -14.78 23.27
CA GLN A 793 -2.61 -15.63 23.89
C GLN A 793 -3.93 -14.89 24.09
N TRP A 794 -3.89 -13.61 24.50
CA TRP A 794 -5.07 -12.76 24.60
C TRP A 794 -5.85 -12.64 23.29
N ARG A 795 -5.17 -12.59 22.13
CA ARG A 795 -5.84 -12.51 20.82
C ARG A 795 -6.64 -13.77 20.51
N THR A 796 -6.17 -14.93 20.99
CA THR A 796 -6.86 -16.22 20.85
C THR A 796 -7.84 -16.56 21.97
N ALA A 797 -7.64 -16.05 23.19
CA ALA A 797 -8.43 -16.42 24.37
C ALA A 797 -9.90 -15.97 24.32
N VAL A 798 -10.20 -14.95 23.50
CA VAL A 798 -11.55 -14.36 23.35
C VAL A 798 -12.45 -15.16 22.36
N LYS A 799 -11.91 -16.23 21.75
CA LYS A 799 -12.62 -17.08 20.78
C LYS A 799 -13.71 -17.95 21.40
N GLY A 800 -14.81 -18.14 20.66
CA GLY A 800 -15.73 -19.27 20.85
C GLY A 800 -15.10 -20.61 20.41
N LYS A 801 -15.71 -21.73 20.81
CA LYS A 801 -15.14 -23.10 20.73
C LYS A 801 -14.70 -23.62 19.35
N ASN A 802 -15.07 -22.98 18.23
CA ASN A 802 -14.82 -23.52 16.89
C ASN A 802 -13.47 -23.03 16.30
N ASN A 803 -12.50 -23.95 16.28
CA ASN A 803 -11.11 -23.68 15.90
C ASN A 803 -10.90 -23.37 14.41
N LYS A 804 -10.46 -22.13 14.11
CA LYS A 804 -9.39 -21.83 13.14
C LYS A 804 -8.58 -20.61 13.62
N ILE A 805 -7.36 -20.42 13.12
CA ILE A 805 -6.69 -19.11 13.16
C ILE A 805 -7.23 -18.28 11.99
N ALA A 806 -7.77 -17.11 12.31
CA ALA A 806 -8.42 -16.23 11.34
C ALA A 806 -7.38 -15.43 10.55
N THR A 807 -7.06 -15.88 9.34
CA THR A 807 -6.17 -15.16 8.40
C THR A 807 -6.85 -13.99 7.70
N SER A 808 -8.18 -13.87 7.81
CA SER A 808 -8.96 -12.73 7.31
C SER A 808 -10.21 -12.49 8.17
N SER A 809 -10.31 -11.29 8.78
CA SER A 809 -11.52 -10.57 9.23
C SER A 809 -12.68 -11.29 9.98
N SER A 810 -12.60 -12.59 10.29
CA SER A 810 -13.69 -13.31 10.94
C SER A 810 -13.79 -12.99 12.43
N SER A 811 -15.02 -12.80 12.92
CA SER A 811 -15.41 -12.10 14.14
C SER A 811 -15.10 -12.79 15.48
N SER A 812 -14.07 -13.64 15.58
CA SER A 812 -13.81 -14.47 16.77
C SER A 812 -12.57 -14.12 17.60
N SER A 813 -11.62 -13.33 17.09
CA SER A 813 -10.37 -12.99 17.82
C SER A 813 -10.06 -11.50 17.82
N LEU A 814 -9.36 -11.03 18.86
CA LEU A 814 -8.89 -9.63 18.93
C LEU A 814 -7.86 -9.37 17.81
N PRO A 815 -7.99 -8.30 17.01
CA PRO A 815 -7.06 -8.00 15.93
C PRO A 815 -5.61 -7.80 16.40
N GLY A 816 -5.45 -7.09 17.52
CA GLY A 816 -4.21 -6.91 18.26
C GLY A 816 -4.45 -7.03 19.78
N SER A 817 -3.42 -6.77 20.59
CA SER A 817 -3.48 -6.88 22.06
C SER A 817 -3.35 -5.55 22.80
N TRP A 818 -3.27 -4.43 22.07
CA TRP A 818 -3.43 -3.08 22.65
C TRP A 818 -4.91 -2.78 22.91
N VAL A 819 -5.53 -3.51 23.84
CA VAL A 819 -6.85 -3.18 24.38
C VAL A 819 -6.70 -1.96 25.29
N THR A 820 -7.43 -0.89 25.00
CA THR A 820 -7.35 0.38 25.73
C THR A 820 -8.61 0.68 26.54
N LYS A 821 -9.74 0.08 26.19
CA LYS A 821 -11.02 0.21 26.92
C LYS A 821 -11.83 -1.08 26.80
N ILE A 822 -12.57 -1.41 27.85
CA ILE A 822 -13.64 -2.42 27.82
C ILE A 822 -14.91 -1.74 28.33
N THR A 823 -16.05 -1.97 27.66
CA THR A 823 -17.36 -1.39 28.02
C THR A 823 -18.40 -2.51 28.03
N ALA A 824 -19.33 -2.51 28.99
CA ALA A 824 -20.46 -3.44 29.00
C ALA A 824 -21.60 -2.95 28.09
N ASN A 825 -22.28 -3.87 27.39
CA ASN A 825 -23.49 -3.60 26.59
C ASN A 825 -24.48 -4.77 26.61
#